data_AF-A0A3C0S5R4-F1
#
_entry.id   AF-A0A3C0S5R4-F1
#
_cell.length_a   1.000
_cell.length_b   1.000
_cell.length_c   1.000
_cell.angle_alpha   90.00
_cell.angle_beta   90.00
_cell.angle_gamma   90.00
#
_symmetry.space_group_name_H-M   'P 1'
#
loop_
_entity.id
_entity.type
_entity.pdbx_description
1 polymer ?
#
loop_
_entity_poly.entity_id
_entity_poly.type
_entity_poly.pdbx_seq_one_letter_code
_entity_poly.pdbx_strand_id
1 'polypeptide(L)'
;MRKKIVVLTLLALVLIGTSILTFGKKEPIDFSADVKPILNKHCITCHGGVKKNGGLSFLFENEAFAKAESGKPAIIRGDGEHSELVKRLISDDPELRMPYNAPKLNDDEIDILKRWIDEGAKWGEHWAYTTPKDTEVPKPFSLLGIFGVKPKGVNNTIDFFVLDKMKEKKLSFADEADKALLLRRVYLDLIGIPPTLAEIQAFEADQRDDAYTLRVDSLLASQKYGEKWASWWLDMARYADTKGYEKDGSRTIWSYRDWVIKALNKDMPYDEFTIEQLAGDLLPEPTKDQLIATAFHRNTMNNDEGGTDSEEFRMAAVLDRLNTTYQVWLSTTFECVQCHSHTYDPFKFEEYYKSLAFFNNTRDEDTQGDHPKLRFYTAQDEKRIDSIKRWLSTTGNTSLVKSTDLFLHTLEPKIHAHYSDQIVDGALYDTKWLGVRTGGSARLRAINLDNKQQFFMNFWTGAVGGKLEIHVDKPTGPILAVIDLPSTNGRQVIQSPILPTRGVHDLYLVFKNPSVAHGQPICMIEWFAFRENFPHEKSLDNMNFQKTFLQLVNMQPEGVPIMIENPKDMHRKTNVFIRGNRLSLGAEVQPTVPASLNSFPKGAPRNRLGFAQWIVSKENPLTARTLGNRVWAQLFGRGLVEPLGDMGTQSIPPIHRELLDYLALDLMNTKKWSVKKLI
;
A
#
# COMPACT_ATOMS: atom_id res chain seq x y z
N MET A 1 -22.31 -81.62 0.98
CA MET A 1 -21.74 -80.71 2.02
C MET A 1 -20.78 -79.65 1.46
N ARG A 2 -19.88 -79.94 0.50
CA ARG A 2 -18.89 -78.96 -0.03
C ARG A 2 -19.47 -77.68 -0.65
N LYS A 3 -20.60 -77.73 -1.39
CA LYS A 3 -21.21 -76.52 -2.00
C LYS A 3 -21.81 -75.54 -0.98
N LYS A 4 -22.32 -76.01 0.16
CA LYS A 4 -22.88 -75.13 1.20
C LYS A 4 -21.79 -74.37 1.96
N ILE A 5 -20.62 -75.00 2.16
CA ILE A 5 -19.48 -74.39 2.85
C ILE A 5 -18.92 -73.23 2.00
N VAL A 6 -18.72 -73.42 0.69
CA VAL A 6 -18.21 -72.37 -0.21
C VAL A 6 -19.12 -71.14 -0.27
N VAL A 7 -20.44 -71.33 -0.30
CA VAL A 7 -21.41 -70.22 -0.31
C VAL A 7 -21.42 -69.46 1.02
N LEU A 8 -21.30 -70.16 2.15
CA LEU A 8 -21.19 -69.54 3.48
C LEU A 8 -19.88 -68.77 3.65
N THR A 9 -18.77 -69.25 3.09
CA THR A 9 -17.47 -68.54 3.14
C THR A 9 -17.49 -67.29 2.26
N LEU A 10 -18.13 -67.34 1.08
CA LEU A 10 -18.32 -66.17 0.21
C LEU A 10 -19.23 -65.12 0.84
N LEU A 11 -20.33 -65.53 1.49
CA LEU A 11 -21.20 -64.60 2.22
C LEU A 11 -20.48 -63.96 3.43
N ALA A 12 -19.66 -64.72 4.16
CA ALA A 12 -18.86 -64.19 5.25
C ALA A 12 -17.79 -63.19 4.76
N LEU A 13 -17.13 -63.47 3.63
CA LEU A 13 -16.16 -62.56 3.01
C LEU A 13 -16.83 -61.29 2.46
N VAL A 14 -18.05 -61.39 1.93
CA VAL A 14 -18.83 -60.21 1.51
C VAL A 14 -19.29 -59.39 2.72
N LEU A 15 -19.72 -60.03 3.81
CA LEU A 15 -20.11 -59.36 5.06
C LEU A 15 -18.91 -58.71 5.78
N ILE A 16 -17.74 -59.33 5.75
CA ILE A 16 -16.50 -58.74 6.28
C ILE A 16 -16.03 -57.62 5.36
N GLY A 17 -16.14 -57.79 4.04
CA GLY A 17 -15.86 -56.73 3.06
C GLY A 17 -16.77 -55.51 3.20
N THR A 18 -18.08 -55.70 3.43
CA THR A 18 -19.02 -54.60 3.68
C THR A 18 -18.88 -53.98 5.06
N SER A 19 -18.47 -54.75 6.08
CA SER A 19 -18.17 -54.22 7.43
C SER A 19 -16.88 -53.38 7.45
N ILE A 20 -15.88 -53.75 6.63
CA ILE A 20 -14.64 -52.95 6.46
C ILE A 20 -14.91 -51.69 5.61
N LEU A 21 -15.88 -51.73 4.68
CA LEU A 21 -16.29 -50.56 3.88
C LEU A 21 -17.23 -49.59 4.62
N THR A 22 -17.85 -50.01 5.73
CA THR A 22 -18.78 -49.16 6.52
C THR A 22 -18.13 -48.46 7.71
N PHE A 23 -16.93 -48.88 8.13
CA PHE A 23 -16.05 -48.03 8.94
C PHE A 23 -15.30 -47.05 8.04
N GLY A 24 -16.04 -46.11 7.45
CA GLY A 24 -15.43 -44.90 6.90
C GLY A 24 -14.69 -44.20 8.03
N LYS A 25 -13.35 -44.17 7.97
CA LYS A 25 -12.56 -43.27 8.81
C LYS A 25 -13.14 -41.87 8.59
N LYS A 26 -13.81 -41.30 9.58
CA LYS A 26 -14.21 -39.89 9.54
C LYS A 26 -12.93 -39.09 9.26
N GLU A 27 -12.99 -38.18 8.29
CA GLU A 27 -11.84 -37.35 7.97
C GLU A 27 -11.42 -36.57 9.23
N PRO A 28 -10.09 -36.37 9.43
CA PRO A 28 -9.59 -35.54 10.51
C PRO A 28 -10.20 -34.14 10.42
N ILE A 29 -10.51 -33.54 11.57
CA ILE A 29 -11.06 -32.17 11.59
C ILE A 29 -9.99 -31.17 11.16
N ASP A 30 -10.29 -30.36 10.14
CA ASP A 30 -9.42 -29.25 9.73
C ASP A 30 -9.81 -27.99 10.48
N PHE A 31 -8.84 -27.37 11.17
CA PHE A 31 -9.13 -26.19 11.97
C PHE A 31 -9.66 -25.03 11.12
N SER A 32 -9.11 -24.81 9.93
CA SER A 32 -9.44 -23.65 9.12
C SER A 32 -10.77 -23.82 8.38
N ALA A 33 -11.10 -25.03 7.95
CA ALA A 33 -12.34 -25.33 7.24
C ALA A 33 -13.53 -25.60 8.19
N ASP A 34 -13.30 -26.30 9.31
CA ASP A 34 -14.38 -26.79 10.16
C ASP A 34 -14.51 -26.01 11.47
N VAL A 35 -13.41 -25.70 12.16
CA VAL A 35 -13.42 -25.13 13.52
C VAL A 35 -13.51 -23.62 13.53
N LYS A 36 -12.65 -22.95 12.75
CA LYS A 36 -12.51 -21.50 12.74
C LYS A 36 -13.83 -20.80 12.38
N PRO A 37 -14.64 -21.26 11.40
CA PRO A 37 -15.94 -20.66 11.11
C PRO A 37 -16.89 -20.67 12.31
N ILE A 38 -16.90 -21.76 13.10
CA ILE A 38 -17.71 -21.87 14.31
C ILE A 38 -17.22 -20.86 15.36
N LEU A 39 -15.91 -20.80 15.61
CA LEU A 39 -15.33 -19.85 16.56
C LEU A 39 -15.59 -18.39 16.16
N ASN A 40 -15.47 -18.04 14.88
CA ASN A 40 -15.75 -16.69 14.40
C ASN A 40 -17.21 -16.30 14.62
N LYS A 41 -18.12 -17.21 14.28
CA LYS A 41 -19.57 -16.97 14.32
C LYS A 41 -20.10 -16.90 15.75
N HIS A 42 -19.58 -17.72 16.65
CA HIS A 42 -20.16 -17.93 17.98
C HIS A 42 -19.29 -17.46 19.15
N CYS A 43 -17.98 -17.28 18.97
CA CYS A 43 -17.05 -17.09 20.10
C CYS A 43 -16.23 -15.78 20.04
N ILE A 44 -15.65 -15.44 18.87
CA ILE A 44 -14.66 -14.34 18.75
C ILE A 44 -15.22 -12.97 19.16
N THR A 45 -16.50 -12.71 18.94
CA THR A 45 -17.14 -11.44 19.32
C THR A 45 -16.99 -11.10 20.81
N CYS A 46 -16.82 -12.10 21.68
CA CYS A 46 -16.57 -11.91 23.11
C CYS A 46 -15.16 -12.37 23.55
N HIS A 47 -14.61 -13.37 22.87
CA HIS A 47 -13.31 -13.98 23.17
C HIS A 47 -12.26 -13.67 22.08
N GLY A 48 -12.24 -12.43 21.58
CA GLY A 48 -11.36 -11.98 20.51
C GLY A 48 -10.92 -10.53 20.69
N GLY A 49 -9.83 -10.15 20.02
CA GLY A 49 -9.30 -8.78 19.99
C GLY A 49 -9.13 -8.18 21.39
N VAL A 50 -9.85 -7.08 21.66
CA VAL A 50 -9.75 -6.31 22.92
C VAL A 50 -10.58 -6.91 24.06
N LYS A 51 -11.71 -7.56 23.77
CA LYS A 51 -12.67 -7.95 24.83
C LYS A 51 -12.13 -9.05 25.72
N LYS A 52 -11.62 -10.13 25.12
CA LYS A 52 -11.01 -11.29 25.80
C LYS A 52 -11.74 -11.68 27.10
N ASN A 53 -13.08 -11.83 27.04
CA ASN A 53 -13.88 -12.06 28.24
C ASN A 53 -13.37 -13.28 29.03
N GLY A 54 -13.24 -13.13 30.35
CA GLY A 54 -12.68 -14.17 31.21
C GLY A 54 -11.19 -14.45 30.97
N GLY A 55 -10.45 -13.49 30.39
CA GLY A 55 -9.04 -13.64 30.01
C GLY A 55 -8.77 -14.64 28.88
N LEU A 56 -9.80 -15.05 28.14
CA LEU A 56 -9.70 -16.04 27.07
C LEU A 56 -9.78 -15.38 25.69
N SER A 57 -8.88 -15.77 24.78
CA SER A 57 -8.99 -15.42 23.37
C SER A 57 -8.77 -16.60 22.43
N PHE A 58 -9.62 -16.73 21.41
CA PHE A 58 -9.47 -17.71 20.33
C PHE A 58 -8.77 -17.15 19.08
N LEU A 59 -8.22 -15.94 19.16
CA LEU A 59 -7.62 -15.29 18.00
C LEU A 59 -6.21 -15.81 17.69
N PHE A 60 -5.40 -15.97 18.72
CA PHE A 60 -4.02 -16.46 18.61
C PHE A 60 -3.88 -17.79 19.33
N GLU A 61 -3.17 -18.74 18.72
CA GLU A 61 -2.97 -20.08 19.26
C GLU A 61 -2.50 -20.03 20.72
N ASN A 62 -1.42 -19.30 20.99
CA ASN A 62 -0.84 -19.20 22.32
C ASN A 62 -1.81 -18.64 23.39
N GLU A 63 -2.80 -17.85 23.00
CA GLU A 63 -3.82 -17.31 23.91
C GLU A 63 -4.96 -18.30 24.12
N ALA A 64 -5.35 -19.05 23.10
CA ALA A 64 -6.45 -20.04 23.17
C ALA A 64 -6.13 -21.21 24.10
N PHE A 65 -4.85 -21.58 24.20
CA PHE A 65 -4.36 -22.63 25.10
C PHE A 65 -3.86 -22.11 26.45
N ALA A 66 -3.83 -20.79 26.66
CA ALA A 66 -3.45 -20.21 27.93
C ALA A 66 -4.52 -20.45 29.02
N LYS A 67 -4.13 -20.28 30.28
CA LYS A 67 -5.08 -20.28 31.39
C LYS A 67 -5.96 -19.02 31.29
N ALA A 68 -7.27 -19.22 31.35
CA ALA A 68 -8.25 -18.15 31.51
C ALA A 68 -8.18 -17.58 32.95
N GLU A 69 -8.93 -16.51 33.23
CA GLU A 69 -9.06 -15.92 34.58
C GLU A 69 -9.55 -16.93 35.63
N SER A 70 -10.27 -17.97 35.20
CA SER A 70 -10.67 -19.10 36.04
C SER A 70 -9.50 -19.96 36.55
N GLY A 71 -8.28 -19.70 36.08
CA GLY A 71 -7.07 -20.48 36.39
C GLY A 71 -6.95 -21.79 35.60
N LYS A 72 -7.94 -22.13 34.77
CA LYS A 72 -7.98 -23.34 33.93
C LYS A 72 -7.87 -22.98 32.45
N PRO A 73 -7.24 -23.82 31.62
CA PRO A 73 -7.26 -23.65 30.18
C PRO A 73 -8.65 -23.94 29.60
N ALA A 74 -9.05 -23.17 28.58
CA ALA A 74 -10.27 -23.44 27.85
C ALA A 74 -10.16 -24.72 27.02
N ILE A 75 -8.97 -24.97 26.45
CA ILE A 75 -8.69 -26.12 25.59
C ILE A 75 -7.50 -26.90 26.16
N ILE A 76 -7.70 -28.21 26.34
CA ILE A 76 -6.67 -29.18 26.71
C ILE A 76 -6.46 -30.10 25.51
N ARG A 77 -5.28 -30.05 24.88
CA ARG A 77 -4.99 -30.84 23.68
C ARG A 77 -5.13 -32.33 23.95
N GLY A 78 -5.95 -33.01 23.15
CA GLY A 78 -6.21 -34.44 23.25
C GLY A 78 -7.25 -34.82 24.30
N ASP A 79 -7.86 -33.84 24.98
CA ASP A 79 -8.80 -34.09 26.07
C ASP A 79 -9.98 -33.10 26.03
N GLY A 80 -10.91 -33.34 25.10
CA GLY A 80 -12.14 -32.56 24.96
C GLY A 80 -13.06 -32.70 26.17
N GLU A 81 -13.06 -33.86 26.84
CA GLU A 81 -13.92 -34.12 28.01
C GLU A 81 -13.57 -33.22 29.19
N HIS A 82 -12.28 -33.00 29.46
CA HIS A 82 -11.85 -32.14 30.56
C HIS A 82 -11.70 -30.65 30.18
N SER A 83 -11.69 -30.34 28.89
CA SER A 83 -11.63 -28.96 28.38
C SER A 83 -12.83 -28.12 28.80
N GLU A 84 -12.57 -26.95 29.42
CA GLU A 84 -13.66 -26.06 29.85
C GLU A 84 -14.50 -25.58 28.66
N LEU A 85 -13.93 -25.40 27.46
CA LEU A 85 -14.69 -25.05 26.26
C LEU A 85 -15.85 -26.02 26.02
N VAL A 86 -15.59 -27.33 25.97
CA VAL A 86 -16.61 -28.35 25.72
C VAL A 86 -17.64 -28.37 26.86
N LYS A 87 -17.18 -28.31 28.12
CA LYS A 87 -18.06 -28.27 29.30
C LYS A 87 -19.05 -27.11 29.25
N ARG A 88 -18.60 -25.92 28.82
CA ARG A 88 -19.46 -24.73 28.67
C ARG A 88 -20.43 -24.85 27.49
N LEU A 89 -20.05 -25.53 26.40
CA LEU A 89 -20.93 -25.73 25.24
C LEU A 89 -22.09 -26.70 25.52
N ILE A 90 -21.87 -27.71 26.37
CA ILE A 90 -22.87 -28.73 26.71
C ILE A 90 -23.61 -28.49 28.03
N SER A 91 -23.27 -27.42 28.76
CA SER A 91 -23.90 -27.09 30.05
C SER A 91 -25.39 -26.82 29.89
N ASP A 92 -26.22 -27.39 30.77
CA ASP A 92 -27.65 -27.10 30.85
C ASP A 92 -27.95 -25.79 31.60
N ASP A 93 -27.03 -25.32 32.44
CA ASP A 93 -27.15 -24.05 33.16
C ASP A 93 -26.93 -22.86 32.20
N PRO A 94 -27.95 -22.01 31.94
CA PRO A 94 -27.82 -20.86 31.04
C PRO A 94 -26.77 -19.83 31.47
N GLU A 95 -26.46 -19.72 32.76
CA GLU A 95 -25.45 -18.77 33.27
C GLU A 95 -24.02 -19.27 33.01
N LEU A 96 -23.84 -20.58 32.87
CA LEU A 96 -22.55 -21.20 32.55
C LEU A 96 -22.42 -21.57 31.08
N ARG A 97 -23.55 -21.73 30.37
CA ARG A 97 -23.57 -22.18 28.98
C ARG A 97 -23.03 -21.09 28.04
N MET A 98 -22.17 -21.51 27.13
CA MET A 98 -21.70 -20.67 26.04
C MET A 98 -22.34 -21.10 24.71
N PRO A 99 -22.66 -20.16 23.80
CA PRO A 99 -22.52 -18.72 23.93
C PRO A 99 -23.54 -18.11 24.91
N TYR A 100 -23.08 -17.21 25.79
CA TYR A 100 -23.90 -16.57 26.81
C TYR A 100 -24.97 -15.68 26.19
N ASN A 101 -26.21 -15.73 26.71
CA ASN A 101 -27.37 -15.02 26.17
C ASN A 101 -27.60 -15.21 24.65
N ALA A 102 -27.21 -16.38 24.12
CA ALA A 102 -27.42 -16.75 22.73
C ALA A 102 -27.87 -18.21 22.59
N PRO A 103 -28.43 -18.60 21.42
CA PRO A 103 -28.83 -19.96 21.15
C PRO A 103 -27.67 -20.95 21.33
N LYS A 104 -27.99 -22.16 21.78
CA LYS A 104 -27.02 -23.27 21.83
C LYS A 104 -26.50 -23.55 20.41
N LEU A 105 -25.21 -23.88 20.30
CA LEU A 105 -24.68 -24.45 19.05
C LEU A 105 -25.45 -25.72 18.73
N ASN A 106 -25.53 -26.05 17.44
CA ASN A 106 -26.09 -27.34 17.05
C ASN A 106 -25.12 -28.47 17.45
N ASP A 107 -25.64 -29.68 17.56
CA ASP A 107 -24.85 -30.80 18.09
C ASP A 107 -23.70 -31.20 17.14
N ASP A 108 -23.81 -30.94 15.82
CA ASP A 108 -22.73 -31.17 14.85
C ASP A 108 -21.56 -30.20 15.05
N GLU A 109 -21.83 -28.92 15.28
CA GLU A 109 -20.82 -27.90 15.59
C GLU A 109 -20.10 -28.23 16.91
N ILE A 110 -20.83 -28.73 17.92
CA ILE A 110 -20.24 -29.20 19.18
C ILE A 110 -19.38 -30.45 18.95
N ASP A 111 -19.82 -31.41 18.15
CA ASP A 111 -19.04 -32.61 17.80
C ASP A 111 -17.74 -32.23 17.07
N ILE A 112 -17.79 -31.29 16.13
CA ILE A 112 -16.62 -30.76 15.42
C ILE A 112 -15.60 -30.19 16.41
N LEU A 113 -16.04 -29.30 17.31
CA LEU A 113 -15.16 -28.67 18.30
C LEU A 113 -14.58 -29.71 19.27
N LYS A 114 -15.38 -30.65 19.75
CA LYS A 114 -14.94 -31.71 20.66
C LYS A 114 -13.93 -32.64 19.99
N ARG A 115 -14.24 -33.15 18.79
CA ARG A 115 -13.35 -34.03 18.03
C ARG A 115 -12.04 -33.35 17.68
N TRP A 116 -12.08 -32.08 17.26
CA TRP A 116 -10.86 -31.32 17.03
C TRP A 116 -9.95 -31.28 18.26
N ILE A 117 -10.53 -31.06 19.45
CA ILE A 117 -9.75 -31.06 20.69
C ILE A 117 -9.20 -32.45 20.99
N ASP A 118 -10.03 -33.49 20.87
CA ASP A 118 -9.65 -34.91 21.06
C ASP A 118 -8.55 -35.34 20.07
N GLU A 119 -8.54 -34.80 18.84
CA GLU A 119 -7.51 -35.01 17.81
C GLU A 119 -6.23 -34.18 18.04
N GLY A 120 -6.09 -33.53 19.20
CA GLY A 120 -4.91 -32.78 19.63
C GLY A 120 -5.00 -31.26 19.40
N ALA A 121 -6.17 -30.75 19.01
CA ALA A 121 -6.46 -29.35 18.75
C ALA A 121 -5.43 -28.68 17.82
N LYS A 122 -5.05 -29.35 16.72
CA LYS A 122 -4.07 -28.81 15.78
C LYS A 122 -4.55 -27.46 15.26
N TRP A 123 -3.75 -26.42 15.46
CA TRP A 123 -4.10 -25.08 15.01
C TRP A 123 -3.79 -24.96 13.51
N GLY A 124 -4.73 -24.41 12.76
CA GLY A 124 -4.61 -24.18 11.33
C GLY A 124 -4.50 -22.70 11.02
N GLU A 125 -3.81 -22.37 9.94
CA GLU A 125 -3.77 -21.01 9.41
C GLU A 125 -4.88 -20.84 8.37
N HIS A 126 -5.49 -19.65 8.36
CA HIS A 126 -6.51 -19.33 7.36
C HIS A 126 -5.89 -19.39 5.96
N TRP A 127 -6.63 -19.92 4.98
CA TRP A 127 -6.12 -20.16 3.63
C TRP A 127 -5.45 -18.94 3.00
N ALA A 128 -5.98 -17.74 3.26
CA ALA A 128 -5.49 -16.48 2.72
C ALA A 128 -4.09 -16.11 3.22
N TYR A 129 -3.70 -16.56 4.42
CA TYR A 129 -2.40 -16.27 5.03
C TYR A 129 -1.38 -17.39 4.81
N THR A 130 -1.79 -18.49 4.19
CA THR A 130 -0.90 -19.56 3.75
C THR A 130 -0.47 -19.36 2.30
N THR A 131 0.82 -19.55 2.00
CA THR A 131 1.30 -19.52 0.61
C THR A 131 0.54 -20.55 -0.24
N PRO A 132 0.02 -20.18 -1.42
CA PRO A 132 -0.64 -21.13 -2.31
C PRO A 132 0.27 -22.31 -2.62
N LYS A 133 -0.30 -23.52 -2.61
CA LYS A 133 0.40 -24.74 -3.04
C LYS A 133 0.07 -25.02 -4.50
N ASP A 134 0.98 -25.66 -5.22
CA ASP A 134 0.72 -26.08 -6.59
C ASP A 134 -0.54 -26.94 -6.66
N THR A 135 -1.49 -26.52 -7.48
CA THR A 135 -2.78 -27.17 -7.64
C THR A 135 -2.74 -28.07 -8.88
N GLU A 136 -3.06 -29.35 -8.71
CA GLU A 136 -3.25 -30.23 -9.86
C GLU A 136 -4.50 -29.83 -10.64
N VAL A 137 -4.38 -29.68 -11.96
CA VAL A 137 -5.52 -29.39 -12.83
C VAL A 137 -6.49 -30.58 -12.81
N PRO A 138 -7.77 -30.38 -12.48
CA PRO A 138 -8.77 -31.46 -12.43
C PRO A 138 -8.96 -32.07 -13.82
N LYS A 139 -8.31 -33.20 -14.10
CA LYS A 139 -8.50 -33.93 -15.36
C LYS A 139 -9.57 -35.00 -15.16
N PRO A 140 -10.78 -34.84 -15.72
CA PRO A 140 -11.80 -35.87 -15.60
C PRO A 140 -11.32 -37.15 -16.28
N PHE A 141 -11.35 -38.27 -15.56
CA PHE A 141 -11.02 -39.58 -16.12
C PHE A 141 -12.04 -39.93 -17.22
N SER A 142 -11.55 -40.02 -18.45
CA SER A 142 -12.34 -40.38 -19.63
C SER A 142 -11.50 -41.28 -20.52
N LEU A 143 -12.07 -42.40 -20.97
CA LEU A 143 -11.42 -43.30 -21.92
C LEU A 143 -11.04 -42.56 -23.22
N LEU A 144 -11.83 -41.56 -23.61
CA LEU A 144 -11.57 -40.66 -24.74
C LEU A 144 -10.45 -39.66 -24.46
N GLY A 145 -10.25 -39.28 -23.19
CA GLY A 145 -9.14 -38.43 -22.76
C GLY A 145 -7.77 -39.11 -22.92
N ILE A 146 -7.72 -40.44 -22.86
CA ILE A 146 -6.52 -41.24 -23.15
C ILE A 146 -6.12 -41.10 -24.64
N PHE A 147 -7.08 -40.85 -25.52
CA PHE A 147 -6.87 -40.57 -26.95
C PHE A 147 -6.77 -39.06 -27.27
N GLY A 148 -6.60 -38.21 -26.26
CA GLY A 148 -6.43 -36.75 -26.45
C GLY A 148 -7.72 -35.97 -26.73
N VAL A 149 -8.89 -36.59 -26.60
CA VAL A 149 -10.18 -35.92 -26.84
C VAL A 149 -10.62 -35.16 -25.58
N LYS A 150 -10.73 -33.83 -25.69
CA LYS A 150 -11.20 -32.95 -24.61
C LYS A 150 -12.72 -33.06 -24.42
N PRO A 151 -13.25 -32.89 -23.19
CA PRO A 151 -14.69 -32.74 -22.97
C PRO A 151 -15.26 -31.55 -23.75
N LYS A 152 -16.50 -31.68 -24.24
CA LYS A 152 -17.21 -30.59 -24.93
C LYS A 152 -17.29 -29.36 -24.01
N GLY A 153 -16.90 -28.18 -24.52
CA GLY A 153 -16.87 -26.92 -23.77
C GLY A 153 -15.58 -26.64 -23.01
N VAL A 154 -14.57 -27.52 -23.07
CA VAL A 154 -13.26 -27.31 -22.45
C VAL A 154 -12.21 -26.92 -23.49
N ASN A 155 -11.80 -25.66 -23.46
CA ASN A 155 -10.84 -25.07 -24.39
C ASN A 155 -9.47 -24.90 -23.75
N ASN A 156 -9.43 -24.46 -22.48
CA ASN A 156 -8.21 -24.12 -21.76
C ASN A 156 -8.12 -24.82 -20.38
N THR A 157 -7.07 -24.51 -19.61
CA THR A 157 -6.82 -25.10 -18.28
C THR A 157 -7.84 -24.64 -17.23
N ILE A 158 -8.31 -23.40 -17.28
CA ILE A 158 -9.31 -22.83 -16.36
C ILE A 158 -10.64 -23.59 -16.49
N ASP A 159 -11.03 -23.95 -17.72
CA ASP A 159 -12.29 -24.66 -18.00
C ASP A 159 -12.35 -26.02 -17.29
N PHE A 160 -11.21 -26.67 -17.03
CA PHE A 160 -11.18 -27.90 -16.24
C PHE A 160 -11.60 -27.68 -14.78
N PHE A 161 -11.12 -26.60 -14.15
CA PHE A 161 -11.55 -26.22 -12.80
C PHE A 161 -13.03 -25.85 -12.76
N VAL A 162 -13.49 -25.09 -13.76
CA VAL A 162 -14.91 -24.70 -13.88
C VAL A 162 -15.79 -25.93 -14.05
N LEU A 163 -15.43 -26.85 -14.96
CA LEU A 163 -16.17 -28.08 -15.21
C LEU A 163 -16.26 -28.96 -13.96
N ASP A 164 -15.19 -29.06 -13.17
CA ASP A 164 -15.17 -29.82 -11.93
C ASP A 164 -16.21 -29.29 -10.93
N LYS A 165 -16.23 -27.95 -10.74
CA LYS A 165 -17.21 -27.31 -9.84
C LYS A 165 -18.64 -27.39 -10.37
N MET A 166 -18.83 -27.28 -11.69
CA MET A 166 -20.14 -27.44 -12.30
C MET A 166 -20.69 -28.85 -12.10
N LYS A 167 -19.86 -29.89 -12.19
CA LYS A 167 -20.28 -31.27 -11.91
C LYS A 167 -20.73 -31.45 -10.47
N GLU A 168 -20.01 -30.88 -9.50
CA GLU A 168 -20.43 -30.86 -8.08
C GLU A 168 -21.83 -30.22 -7.93
N LYS A 169 -22.07 -29.11 -8.63
CA LYS A 169 -23.35 -28.39 -8.62
C LYS A 169 -24.41 -28.95 -9.57
N LYS A 170 -24.13 -30.04 -10.30
CA LYS A 170 -25.02 -30.65 -11.31
C LYS A 170 -25.41 -29.67 -12.43
N LEU A 171 -24.46 -28.85 -12.86
CA LEU A 171 -24.59 -27.88 -13.96
C LEU A 171 -23.79 -28.33 -15.19
N SER A 172 -24.13 -27.76 -16.35
CA SER A 172 -23.41 -27.93 -17.62
C SER A 172 -23.11 -26.57 -18.25
N PHE A 173 -22.09 -26.48 -19.10
CA PHE A 173 -21.80 -25.27 -19.85
C PHE A 173 -23.02 -24.79 -20.64
N ALA A 174 -23.20 -23.47 -20.69
CA ALA A 174 -24.19 -22.84 -21.55
C ALA A 174 -23.75 -22.94 -23.02
N ASP A 175 -24.71 -22.84 -23.93
CA ASP A 175 -24.41 -22.74 -25.36
C ASP A 175 -23.64 -21.45 -25.65
N GLU A 176 -22.75 -21.52 -26.64
CA GLU A 176 -21.96 -20.37 -27.07
C GLU A 176 -22.88 -19.28 -27.65
N ALA A 177 -22.58 -18.02 -27.31
CA ALA A 177 -23.33 -16.89 -27.82
C ALA A 177 -23.07 -16.67 -29.32
N ASP A 178 -23.98 -15.96 -29.99
CA ASP A 178 -23.79 -15.55 -31.39
C ASP A 178 -22.55 -14.66 -31.54
N LYS A 179 -21.92 -14.70 -32.72
CA LYS A 179 -20.66 -13.99 -32.99
C LYS A 179 -20.75 -12.49 -32.69
N ALA A 180 -21.86 -11.84 -33.03
CA ALA A 180 -22.06 -10.41 -32.76
C ALA A 180 -22.11 -10.11 -31.26
N LEU A 181 -22.82 -10.93 -30.47
CA LEU A 181 -22.88 -10.77 -29.02
C LEU A 181 -21.55 -11.08 -28.34
N LEU A 182 -20.83 -12.13 -28.77
CA LEU A 182 -19.47 -12.43 -28.28
C LEU A 182 -18.52 -11.26 -28.53
N LEU A 183 -18.53 -10.72 -29.75
CA LEU A 183 -17.71 -9.58 -30.13
C LEU A 183 -18.05 -8.36 -29.27
N ARG A 184 -19.34 -8.08 -29.07
CA ARG A 184 -19.78 -6.96 -28.24
C ARG A 184 -19.29 -7.08 -26.79
N ARG A 185 -19.37 -8.28 -26.19
CA ARG A 185 -18.90 -8.52 -24.80
C ARG A 185 -17.41 -8.24 -24.67
N VAL A 186 -16.58 -8.89 -25.50
CA VAL A 186 -15.13 -8.73 -25.42
C VAL A 186 -14.65 -7.30 -25.69
N TYR A 187 -15.34 -6.56 -26.57
CA TYR A 187 -15.06 -5.13 -26.79
C TYR A 187 -15.33 -4.28 -25.54
N LEU A 188 -16.46 -4.51 -24.88
CA LEU A 188 -16.81 -3.77 -23.65
C LEU A 188 -15.88 -4.14 -22.49
N ASP A 189 -15.52 -5.41 -22.36
CA ASP A 189 -14.63 -5.90 -21.29
C ASP A 189 -13.19 -5.37 -21.47
N LEU A 190 -12.65 -5.44 -22.69
CA LEU A 190 -11.24 -5.12 -22.94
C LEU A 190 -10.97 -3.65 -23.22
N ILE A 191 -11.86 -2.95 -23.94
CA ILE A 191 -11.63 -1.56 -24.37
C ILE A 191 -12.78 -0.60 -24.02
N GLY A 192 -13.83 -1.07 -23.35
CA GLY A 192 -14.89 -0.21 -22.79
C GLY A 192 -15.88 0.41 -23.78
N ILE A 193 -15.74 0.12 -25.08
CA ILE A 193 -16.62 0.68 -26.13
C ILE A 193 -17.11 -0.44 -27.06
N PRO A 194 -18.33 -0.36 -27.61
CA PRO A 194 -18.85 -1.39 -28.50
C PRO A 194 -18.12 -1.42 -29.86
N PRO A 195 -18.13 -2.56 -30.58
CA PRO A 195 -17.57 -2.65 -31.92
C PRO A 195 -18.39 -1.84 -32.92
N THR A 196 -17.74 -1.37 -33.99
CA THR A 196 -18.41 -0.76 -35.14
C THR A 196 -19.13 -1.81 -35.98
N LEU A 197 -20.12 -1.38 -36.78
CA LEU A 197 -20.83 -2.29 -37.69
C LEU A 197 -19.89 -3.01 -38.67
N ALA A 198 -18.87 -2.33 -39.17
CA ALA A 198 -17.89 -2.91 -40.07
C ALA A 198 -17.06 -4.01 -39.39
N GLU A 199 -16.70 -3.84 -38.12
CA GLU A 199 -15.98 -4.84 -37.34
C GLU A 199 -16.85 -6.07 -37.03
N ILE A 200 -18.14 -5.87 -36.74
CA ILE A 200 -19.10 -6.97 -36.56
C ILE A 200 -19.20 -7.80 -37.83
N GLN A 201 -19.46 -7.15 -38.97
CA GLN A 201 -19.59 -7.84 -40.26
C GLN A 201 -18.31 -8.60 -40.64
N ALA A 202 -17.14 -8.00 -40.40
CA ALA A 202 -15.86 -8.65 -40.66
C ALA A 202 -15.66 -9.89 -39.77
N PHE A 203 -16.03 -9.83 -38.50
CA PHE A 203 -15.91 -10.96 -37.57
C PHE A 203 -16.91 -12.09 -37.86
N GLU A 204 -18.14 -11.75 -38.24
CA GLU A 204 -19.15 -12.72 -38.65
C GLU A 204 -18.70 -13.52 -39.88
N ALA A 205 -18.10 -12.83 -40.85
CA ALA A 205 -17.56 -13.41 -42.08
C ALA A 205 -16.28 -14.24 -41.85
N ASP A 206 -15.52 -14.00 -40.78
CA ASP A 206 -14.29 -14.73 -40.48
C ASP A 206 -14.60 -16.17 -40.02
N GLN A 207 -14.20 -17.16 -40.83
CA GLN A 207 -14.45 -18.59 -40.59
C GLN A 207 -13.23 -19.32 -40.00
N ARG A 208 -12.18 -18.60 -39.60
CA ARG A 208 -11.02 -19.23 -38.97
C ARG A 208 -11.37 -19.69 -37.56
N ASP A 209 -10.82 -20.84 -37.16
CA ASP A 209 -11.02 -21.41 -35.83
C ASP A 209 -10.43 -20.52 -34.70
N ASP A 210 -9.45 -19.67 -35.02
CA ASP A 210 -8.78 -18.75 -34.10
C ASP A 210 -9.26 -17.29 -34.21
N ALA A 211 -10.33 -17.03 -34.97
CA ALA A 211 -10.82 -15.67 -35.24
C ALA A 211 -11.11 -14.87 -33.95
N TYR A 212 -11.67 -15.52 -32.93
CA TYR A 212 -11.96 -14.89 -31.64
C TYR A 212 -10.68 -14.51 -30.89
N THR A 213 -9.71 -15.43 -30.80
CA THR A 213 -8.42 -15.20 -30.15
C THR A 213 -7.66 -14.05 -30.80
N LEU A 214 -7.59 -14.03 -32.14
CA LEU A 214 -6.95 -12.94 -32.87
C LEU A 214 -7.62 -11.58 -32.62
N ARG A 215 -8.94 -11.58 -32.41
CA ARG A 215 -9.65 -10.36 -32.06
C ARG A 215 -9.34 -9.91 -30.63
N VAL A 216 -9.29 -10.83 -29.67
CA VAL A 216 -8.84 -10.56 -28.30
C VAL A 216 -7.43 -9.95 -28.31
N ASP A 217 -6.48 -10.58 -29.01
CA ASP A 217 -5.09 -10.10 -29.11
C ASP A 217 -5.01 -8.68 -29.70
N SER A 218 -5.80 -8.40 -30.74
CA SER A 218 -5.89 -7.07 -31.34
C SER A 218 -6.45 -6.02 -30.37
N LEU A 219 -7.46 -6.37 -29.57
CA LEU A 219 -8.03 -5.49 -28.56
C LEU A 219 -7.06 -5.23 -27.41
N LEU A 220 -6.37 -6.26 -26.92
CA LEU A 220 -5.32 -6.14 -25.90
C LEU A 220 -4.13 -5.30 -26.38
N ALA A 221 -3.83 -5.30 -27.69
CA ALA A 221 -2.81 -4.46 -28.29
C ALA A 221 -3.23 -2.99 -28.51
N SER A 222 -4.52 -2.69 -28.45
CA SER A 222 -5.06 -1.33 -28.63
C SER A 222 -4.70 -0.41 -27.47
N GLN A 223 -4.44 0.88 -27.74
CA GLN A 223 -4.22 1.88 -26.68
C GLN A 223 -5.46 2.10 -25.79
N LYS A 224 -6.65 1.78 -26.30
CA LYS A 224 -7.91 1.86 -25.53
C LYS A 224 -7.99 0.84 -24.40
N TYR A 225 -7.18 -0.22 -24.45
CA TYR A 225 -7.06 -1.20 -23.36
C TYR A 225 -6.65 -0.50 -22.07
N GLY A 226 -5.55 0.27 -22.10
CA GLY A 226 -5.03 0.97 -20.93
C GLY A 226 -6.01 2.02 -20.40
N GLU A 227 -6.76 2.70 -21.27
CA GLU A 227 -7.80 3.65 -20.86
C GLU A 227 -8.92 2.94 -20.08
N LYS A 228 -9.42 1.81 -20.58
CA LYS A 228 -10.45 1.00 -19.90
C LYS A 228 -9.91 0.42 -18.60
N TRP A 229 -8.75 -0.20 -18.62
CA TRP A 229 -8.19 -0.90 -17.46
C TRP A 229 -7.60 0.03 -16.40
N ALA A 230 -7.27 1.28 -16.74
CA ALA A 230 -6.88 2.26 -15.74
C ALA A 230 -8.06 2.67 -14.84
N SER A 231 -9.31 2.63 -15.31
CA SER A 231 -10.48 3.12 -14.56
C SER A 231 -10.59 2.53 -13.14
N TRP A 232 -10.68 1.21 -13.03
CA TRP A 232 -10.78 0.54 -11.72
C TRP A 232 -9.49 0.65 -10.90
N TRP A 233 -8.32 0.76 -11.55
CA TRP A 233 -7.07 1.01 -10.85
C TRP A 233 -7.03 2.40 -10.20
N LEU A 234 -7.52 3.41 -10.90
CA LEU A 234 -7.57 4.78 -10.40
C LEU A 234 -8.56 4.93 -9.25
N ASP A 235 -9.67 4.19 -9.26
CA ASP A 235 -10.59 4.12 -8.11
C ASP A 235 -9.88 3.55 -6.88
N MET A 236 -9.12 2.45 -7.05
CA MET A 236 -8.32 1.85 -5.97
C MET A 236 -7.19 2.76 -5.49
N ALA A 237 -6.56 3.50 -6.40
CA ALA A 237 -5.57 4.51 -6.08
C ALA A 237 -6.19 5.78 -5.48
N ARG A 238 -7.52 5.85 -5.39
CA ARG A 238 -8.30 6.98 -4.86
C ARG A 238 -8.01 8.27 -5.60
N TYR A 239 -7.83 8.15 -6.91
CA TYR A 239 -7.51 9.26 -7.79
C TYR A 239 -8.63 10.32 -7.74
N ALA A 240 -8.23 11.57 -7.52
CA ALA A 240 -9.10 12.72 -7.65
C ALA A 240 -8.30 13.93 -8.17
N ASP A 241 -8.94 14.76 -8.99
CA ASP A 241 -8.38 16.06 -9.42
C ASP A 241 -8.53 17.15 -8.35
N THR A 242 -9.00 16.77 -7.15
CA THR A 242 -9.16 17.63 -5.97
C THR A 242 -8.50 17.00 -4.74
N LYS A 243 -8.41 17.76 -3.65
CA LYS A 243 -7.75 17.33 -2.40
C LYS A 243 -8.66 16.55 -1.46
N GLY A 244 -9.98 16.54 -1.68
CA GLY A 244 -10.94 15.64 -1.03
C GLY A 244 -11.29 15.96 0.43
N TYR A 245 -10.92 17.13 0.94
CA TYR A 245 -11.25 17.57 2.31
C TYR A 245 -12.02 18.91 2.29
N GLU A 246 -12.24 19.55 3.45
CA GLU A 246 -13.12 20.73 3.62
C GLU A 246 -13.06 21.77 2.49
N LYS A 247 -11.89 22.34 2.19
CA LYS A 247 -11.74 23.33 1.10
C LYS A 247 -11.86 22.75 -0.31
N ASP A 248 -11.65 21.43 -0.43
CA ASP A 248 -11.61 20.64 -1.66
C ASP A 248 -10.91 21.34 -2.84
N GLY A 249 -9.73 21.91 -2.58
CA GLY A 249 -8.94 22.61 -3.59
C GLY A 249 -8.49 21.67 -4.72
N SER A 250 -8.14 22.24 -5.88
CA SER A 250 -7.65 21.46 -7.01
C SER A 250 -6.27 20.83 -6.76
N ARG A 251 -6.02 19.69 -7.39
CA ARG A 251 -4.75 18.96 -7.39
C ARG A 251 -4.35 18.60 -8.82
N THR A 252 -3.17 19.04 -9.24
CA THR A 252 -2.60 18.65 -10.54
C THR A 252 -1.91 17.29 -10.42
N ILE A 253 -2.63 16.21 -10.75
CA ILE A 253 -2.12 14.82 -10.62
C ILE A 253 -2.36 13.96 -11.88
N TRP A 254 -2.91 14.54 -12.95
CA TRP A 254 -3.23 13.83 -14.20
C TRP A 254 -2.05 13.07 -14.83
N SER A 255 -0.80 13.50 -14.60
CA SER A 255 0.38 12.78 -15.09
C SER A 255 0.48 11.36 -14.53
N TYR A 256 -0.01 11.13 -13.31
CA TYR A 256 -0.10 9.80 -12.71
C TYR A 256 -1.14 8.92 -13.43
N ARG A 257 -2.32 9.45 -13.74
CA ARG A 257 -3.33 8.77 -14.56
C ARG A 257 -2.72 8.33 -15.90
N ASP A 258 -2.02 9.25 -16.57
CA ASP A 258 -1.39 8.95 -17.85
C ASP A 258 -0.26 7.92 -17.72
N TRP A 259 0.47 7.91 -16.60
CA TRP A 259 1.45 6.87 -16.29
C TRP A 259 0.78 5.50 -16.13
N VAL A 260 -0.33 5.39 -15.39
CA VAL A 260 -1.09 4.13 -15.23
C VAL A 260 -1.56 3.60 -16.58
N ILE A 261 -2.16 4.46 -17.42
CA ILE A 261 -2.61 4.08 -18.77
C ILE A 261 -1.45 3.54 -19.61
N LYS A 262 -0.30 4.24 -19.59
CA LYS A 262 0.90 3.82 -20.33
C LYS A 262 1.46 2.50 -19.81
N ALA A 263 1.52 2.31 -18.50
CA ALA A 263 2.03 1.08 -17.88
C ALA A 263 1.19 -0.14 -18.27
N LEU A 264 -0.15 -0.02 -18.20
CA LEU A 264 -1.08 -1.07 -18.61
C LEU A 264 -1.00 -1.34 -20.12
N ASN A 265 -0.93 -0.31 -20.96
CA ASN A 265 -0.78 -0.49 -22.41
C ASN A 265 0.53 -1.19 -22.80
N LYS A 266 1.61 -0.96 -22.06
CA LYS A 266 2.90 -1.65 -22.23
C LYS A 266 2.92 -3.07 -21.67
N ASP A 267 1.85 -3.50 -20.99
CA ASP A 267 1.83 -4.74 -20.21
C ASP A 267 3.01 -4.82 -19.23
N MET A 268 3.27 -3.70 -18.54
CA MET A 268 4.28 -3.65 -17.49
C MET A 268 4.00 -4.77 -16.48
N PRO A 269 5.00 -5.61 -16.15
CA PRO A 269 4.83 -6.64 -15.13
C PRO A 269 4.27 -6.05 -13.83
N TYR A 270 3.24 -6.67 -13.27
CA TYR A 270 2.55 -6.15 -12.09
C TYR A 270 3.47 -5.97 -10.87
N ASP A 271 4.54 -6.75 -10.76
CA ASP A 271 5.56 -6.57 -9.73
C ASP A 271 6.36 -5.27 -9.91
N GLU A 272 6.80 -4.98 -11.13
CA GLU A 272 7.42 -3.68 -11.48
C GLU A 272 6.44 -2.53 -11.27
N PHE A 273 5.21 -2.65 -11.78
CA PHE A 273 4.14 -1.67 -11.61
C PHE A 273 3.85 -1.35 -10.13
N THR A 274 3.92 -2.36 -9.27
CA THR A 274 3.77 -2.20 -7.82
C THR A 274 4.99 -1.51 -7.20
N ILE A 275 6.20 -1.93 -7.54
CA ILE A 275 7.44 -1.35 -6.98
C ILE A 275 7.55 0.14 -7.34
N GLU A 276 7.28 0.51 -8.59
CA GLU A 276 7.36 1.91 -9.04
C GLU A 276 6.35 2.79 -8.29
N GLN A 277 5.12 2.32 -8.07
CA GLN A 277 4.12 3.09 -7.32
C GLN A 277 4.44 3.21 -5.83
N LEU A 278 4.93 2.14 -5.20
CA LEU A 278 5.19 2.15 -3.77
C LEU A 278 6.51 2.83 -3.39
N ALA A 279 7.51 2.76 -4.27
CA ALA A 279 8.89 3.10 -3.96
C ALA A 279 9.73 3.55 -5.17
N GLY A 280 9.11 4.06 -6.25
CA GLY A 280 9.83 4.51 -7.44
C GLY A 280 10.91 5.57 -7.17
N ASP A 281 10.72 6.43 -6.16
CA ASP A 281 11.71 7.43 -5.72
C ASP A 281 12.95 6.84 -5.02
N LEU A 282 12.88 5.57 -4.61
CA LEU A 282 13.95 4.85 -3.94
C LEU A 282 14.71 3.90 -4.86
N LEU A 283 14.30 3.81 -6.13
CA LEU A 283 15.05 3.06 -7.12
C LEU A 283 16.40 3.72 -7.40
N PRO A 284 17.43 2.95 -7.78
CA PRO A 284 18.70 3.52 -8.20
C PRO A 284 18.52 4.42 -9.42
N GLU A 285 18.82 5.71 -9.28
CA GLU A 285 18.74 6.71 -10.37
C GLU A 285 17.35 6.72 -11.04
N PRO A 286 16.30 7.08 -10.27
CA PRO A 286 14.93 6.90 -10.71
C PRO A 286 14.60 7.77 -11.92
N THR A 287 13.88 7.20 -12.87
CA THR A 287 13.36 7.95 -14.04
C THR A 287 12.23 8.89 -13.62
N LYS A 288 11.92 9.89 -14.47
CA LYS A 288 10.76 10.77 -14.23
C LYS A 288 9.45 9.97 -14.13
N ASP A 289 9.27 8.94 -14.95
CA ASP A 289 8.09 8.05 -14.91
C ASP A 289 7.99 7.31 -13.56
N GLN A 290 9.11 6.80 -13.05
CA GLN A 290 9.16 6.14 -11.73
C GLN A 290 8.85 7.11 -10.57
N LEU A 291 9.29 8.37 -10.67
CA LEU A 291 8.90 9.39 -9.71
C LEU A 291 7.40 9.69 -9.79
N ILE A 292 6.84 9.82 -11.00
CA ILE A 292 5.41 10.03 -11.23
C ILE A 292 4.58 8.87 -10.67
N ALA A 293 5.04 7.63 -10.81
CA ALA A 293 4.35 6.45 -10.27
C ALA A 293 4.06 6.58 -8.77
N THR A 294 4.98 7.18 -8.00
CA THR A 294 4.81 7.38 -6.55
C THR A 294 3.68 8.34 -6.16
N ALA A 295 3.11 9.07 -7.13
CA ALA A 295 1.93 9.89 -6.92
C ALA A 295 0.71 9.05 -6.44
N PHE A 296 0.73 7.72 -6.58
CA PHE A 296 -0.18 6.81 -5.89
C PHE A 296 -0.37 7.21 -4.40
N HIS A 297 0.74 7.42 -3.69
CA HIS A 297 0.74 7.82 -2.27
C HIS A 297 0.31 9.27 -2.03
N ARG A 298 0.22 10.09 -3.07
CA ARG A 298 -0.16 11.50 -2.99
C ARG A 298 -1.64 11.73 -3.30
N ASN A 299 -2.42 10.68 -3.56
CA ASN A 299 -3.88 10.75 -3.68
C ASN A 299 -4.60 10.85 -2.33
N THR A 300 -3.89 10.74 -1.21
CA THR A 300 -4.45 10.95 0.14
C THR A 300 -5.17 12.29 0.25
N MET A 301 -6.21 12.35 1.08
CA MET A 301 -6.88 13.62 1.38
C MET A 301 -5.94 14.53 2.17
N ASN A 302 -5.97 15.83 1.88
CA ASN A 302 -5.13 16.85 2.51
C ASN A 302 -6.00 17.95 3.12
N ASN A 303 -5.68 18.46 4.31
CA ASN A 303 -6.42 19.55 4.95
C ASN A 303 -5.58 20.80 5.17
N ASP A 304 -5.53 21.63 4.12
CA ASP A 304 -4.84 22.90 4.14
C ASP A 304 -5.73 24.09 4.57
N GLU A 305 -6.69 23.85 5.46
CA GLU A 305 -7.41 24.91 6.18
C GLU A 305 -6.47 25.74 7.07
N GLY A 306 -6.87 26.96 7.44
CA GLY A 306 -6.14 27.76 8.40
C GLY A 306 -6.48 27.36 9.83
N GLY A 307 -5.46 27.14 10.66
CA GLY A 307 -5.66 26.76 12.06
C GLY A 307 -5.71 25.25 12.30
N THR A 308 -5.45 24.43 11.28
CA THR A 308 -5.29 22.98 11.40
C THR A 308 -3.86 22.64 11.85
N ASP A 309 -3.70 21.49 12.51
CA ASP A 309 -2.39 20.95 12.85
C ASP A 309 -1.82 20.16 11.65
N SER A 310 -0.82 20.72 10.96
CA SER A 310 -0.20 20.06 9.80
C SER A 310 0.35 18.66 10.12
N GLU A 311 0.81 18.41 11.35
CA GLU A 311 1.30 17.07 11.71
C GLU A 311 0.16 16.07 11.92
N GLU A 312 -1.03 16.53 12.35
CA GLU A 312 -2.23 15.69 12.43
C GLU A 312 -2.62 15.14 11.07
N PHE A 313 -2.78 16.03 10.09
CA PHE A 313 -3.26 15.66 8.78
C PHE A 313 -2.18 14.99 7.91
N ARG A 314 -0.90 15.33 8.12
CA ARG A 314 0.20 14.52 7.58
C ARG A 314 0.10 13.10 8.09
N MET A 315 -0.09 12.89 9.41
CA MET A 315 -0.23 11.55 9.96
C MET A 315 -1.49 10.83 9.45
N ALA A 316 -2.61 11.54 9.29
CA ALA A 316 -3.81 10.98 8.68
C ALA A 316 -3.52 10.47 7.25
N ALA A 317 -2.77 11.23 6.44
CA ALA A 317 -2.32 10.78 5.13
C ALA A 317 -1.40 9.54 5.20
N VAL A 318 -0.48 9.45 6.18
CA VAL A 318 0.37 8.26 6.34
C VAL A 318 -0.46 7.01 6.71
N LEU A 319 -1.44 7.15 7.61
CA LEU A 319 -2.37 6.07 7.98
C LEU A 319 -3.18 5.62 6.76
N ASP A 320 -3.67 6.58 5.98
CA ASP A 320 -4.44 6.34 4.75
C ASP A 320 -3.62 5.57 3.69
N ARG A 321 -2.34 5.95 3.48
CA ARG A 321 -1.40 5.22 2.60
C ARG A 321 -1.25 3.77 3.01
N LEU A 322 -1.03 3.52 4.30
CA LEU A 322 -0.86 2.18 4.83
C LEU A 322 -2.12 1.35 4.61
N ASN A 323 -3.28 1.87 5.00
CA ASN A 323 -4.57 1.18 4.88
C ASN A 323 -4.89 0.89 3.42
N THR A 324 -4.76 1.88 2.54
CA THR A 324 -4.99 1.74 1.10
C THR A 324 -4.03 0.72 0.49
N THR A 325 -2.75 0.73 0.86
CA THR A 325 -1.77 -0.24 0.34
C THR A 325 -2.13 -1.68 0.73
N TYR A 326 -2.50 -1.93 1.99
CA TYR A 326 -2.93 -3.27 2.41
C TYR A 326 -4.24 -3.70 1.74
N GLN A 327 -5.21 -2.80 1.59
CA GLN A 327 -6.49 -3.14 0.97
C GLN A 327 -6.35 -3.40 -0.54
N VAL A 328 -5.57 -2.58 -1.25
CA VAL A 328 -5.39 -2.67 -2.71
C VAL A 328 -4.58 -3.90 -3.11
N TRP A 329 -3.42 -4.11 -2.48
CA TRP A 329 -2.50 -5.19 -2.87
C TRP A 329 -2.69 -6.50 -2.11
N LEU A 330 -3.28 -6.48 -0.91
CA LEU A 330 -3.38 -7.68 -0.07
C LEU A 330 -4.82 -8.04 0.28
N SER A 331 -5.83 -7.29 -0.21
CA SER A 331 -7.24 -7.47 0.16
C SER A 331 -7.39 -7.70 1.66
N THR A 332 -6.78 -6.80 2.45
CA THR A 332 -6.73 -6.92 3.92
C THR A 332 -7.19 -5.62 4.55
N THR A 333 -8.16 -5.72 5.46
CA THR A 333 -8.72 -4.62 6.27
C THR A 333 -7.80 -4.23 7.43
N PHE A 334 -6.54 -3.91 7.11
CA PHE A 334 -5.49 -3.66 8.08
C PHE A 334 -5.75 -2.42 8.97
N GLU A 335 -6.63 -1.52 8.53
CA GLU A 335 -7.08 -0.34 9.28
C GLU A 335 -7.72 -0.68 10.63
N CYS A 336 -8.37 -1.84 10.76
CA CYS A 336 -8.93 -2.29 12.03
C CYS A 336 -7.85 -2.48 13.11
N VAL A 337 -6.58 -2.62 12.71
CA VAL A 337 -5.45 -2.81 13.61
C VAL A 337 -4.94 -1.49 14.19
N GLN A 338 -5.42 -0.35 13.68
CA GLN A 338 -4.98 0.98 14.11
C GLN A 338 -5.27 1.26 15.60
N CYS A 339 -6.31 0.67 16.19
CA CYS A 339 -6.68 0.94 17.58
C CYS A 339 -6.43 -0.26 18.50
N HIS A 340 -6.37 -1.47 17.96
CA HIS A 340 -6.17 -2.70 18.71
C HIS A 340 -5.69 -3.85 17.82
N SER A 341 -5.31 -5.00 18.37
CA SER A 341 -5.07 -6.19 17.54
C SER A 341 -6.34 -6.57 16.78
N HIS A 342 -6.21 -6.99 15.53
CA HIS A 342 -7.36 -7.27 14.68
C HIS A 342 -8.35 -8.24 15.35
N THR A 343 -9.66 -8.08 15.15
CA THR A 343 -10.66 -8.87 15.88
C THR A 343 -10.69 -10.34 15.43
N TYR A 344 -10.48 -10.61 14.14
CA TYR A 344 -10.67 -11.94 13.51
C TYR A 344 -9.41 -12.54 12.88
N ASP A 345 -8.58 -11.70 12.26
CA ASP A 345 -7.32 -12.07 11.61
C ASP A 345 -6.08 -11.96 12.51
N PRO A 346 -5.00 -12.71 12.19
CA PRO A 346 -3.83 -12.86 13.06
C PRO A 346 -2.87 -11.67 12.95
N PHE A 347 -3.38 -10.44 13.09
CA PHE A 347 -2.58 -9.21 13.08
C PHE A 347 -2.55 -8.57 14.46
N LYS A 348 -1.35 -8.40 15.01
CA LYS A 348 -1.14 -7.79 16.32
C LYS A 348 -1.09 -6.28 16.18
N PHE A 349 -1.56 -5.60 17.22
CA PHE A 349 -1.62 -4.14 17.30
C PHE A 349 -0.31 -3.42 16.90
N GLU A 350 0.81 -3.87 17.46
CA GLU A 350 2.13 -3.27 17.19
C GLU A 350 2.57 -3.40 15.72
N GLU A 351 2.12 -4.45 15.02
CA GLU A 351 2.50 -4.71 13.63
C GLU A 351 1.93 -3.64 12.68
N TYR A 352 0.83 -3.00 13.06
CA TYR A 352 0.28 -1.85 12.34
C TYR A 352 1.28 -0.70 12.30
N TYR A 353 1.79 -0.28 13.46
CA TYR A 353 2.76 0.83 13.54
C TYR A 353 4.13 0.46 13.00
N LYS A 354 4.52 -0.80 13.10
CA LYS A 354 5.72 -1.33 12.42
C LYS A 354 5.61 -1.24 10.90
N SER A 355 4.43 -1.48 10.35
CA SER A 355 4.18 -1.27 8.91
C SER A 355 4.06 0.20 8.55
N LEU A 356 3.41 1.00 9.41
CA LEU A 356 3.31 2.46 9.27
C LEU A 356 4.68 3.14 9.17
N ALA A 357 5.68 2.61 9.89
CA ALA A 357 7.04 3.13 9.90
C ALA A 357 7.70 3.12 8.50
N PHE A 358 7.29 2.24 7.57
CA PHE A 358 7.75 2.30 6.18
C PHE A 358 7.29 3.58 5.48
N PHE A 359 6.10 4.09 5.80
CA PHE A 359 5.48 5.25 5.13
C PHE A 359 5.66 6.56 5.88
N ASN A 360 6.08 6.51 7.16
CA ASN A 360 6.19 7.71 7.97
C ASN A 360 7.45 8.54 7.67
N ASN A 361 8.49 7.95 7.04
CA ASN A 361 9.73 8.65 6.71
C ASN A 361 9.70 9.40 5.37
N THR A 362 8.69 10.23 5.14
CA THR A 362 8.46 10.88 3.84
C THR A 362 8.57 12.39 3.95
N ARG A 363 8.89 13.03 2.81
CA ARG A 363 9.15 14.47 2.78
C ARG A 363 7.89 15.34 2.68
N ASP A 364 6.78 14.74 2.30
CA ASP A 364 5.51 15.44 2.22
C ASP A 364 4.99 15.91 3.58
N GLU A 365 4.23 16.99 3.51
CA GLU A 365 3.63 17.70 4.63
C GLU A 365 2.27 18.20 4.21
N ASP A 366 1.35 18.34 5.16
CA ASP A 366 0.01 18.81 4.88
C ASP A 366 -0.01 20.35 4.78
N THR A 367 0.41 20.84 3.61
CA THR A 367 0.48 22.25 3.25
C THR A 367 -0.17 22.50 1.88
N GLN A 368 -0.55 23.75 1.60
CA GLN A 368 -1.24 24.09 0.34
C GLN A 368 -0.46 23.70 -0.93
N GLY A 369 0.87 23.69 -0.86
CA GLY A 369 1.72 23.45 -2.01
C GLY A 369 1.75 22.00 -2.51
N ASP A 370 1.20 21.02 -1.79
CA ASP A 370 1.32 19.57 -2.07
C ASP A 370 2.78 19.14 -2.34
N HIS A 371 3.74 19.77 -1.66
CA HIS A 371 5.15 19.41 -1.79
C HIS A 371 5.42 18.01 -1.21
N PRO A 372 6.45 17.28 -1.70
CA PRO A 372 7.27 17.61 -2.86
C PRO A 372 6.51 17.44 -4.19
N LYS A 373 6.91 18.21 -5.20
CA LYS A 373 6.37 18.16 -6.56
C LYS A 373 7.49 17.93 -7.56
N LEU A 374 7.30 17.02 -8.51
CA LEU A 374 8.17 16.90 -9.67
C LEU A 374 7.84 18.03 -10.65
N ARG A 375 8.83 18.86 -10.97
CA ARG A 375 8.71 20.04 -11.82
C ARG A 375 9.01 19.72 -13.27
N PHE A 376 8.12 20.10 -14.18
CA PHE A 376 8.26 19.86 -15.62
C PHE A 376 8.75 21.13 -16.33
N TYR A 377 10.03 21.14 -16.68
CA TYR A 377 10.63 22.25 -17.40
C TYR A 377 10.41 22.14 -18.91
N THR A 378 10.48 23.28 -19.60
CA THR A 378 10.49 23.30 -21.07
C THR A 378 11.77 22.63 -21.59
N ALA A 379 11.77 22.16 -22.84
CA ALA A 379 12.98 21.61 -23.47
C ALA A 379 14.17 22.60 -23.48
N GLN A 380 13.91 23.90 -23.48
CA GLN A 380 14.95 24.92 -23.38
C GLN A 380 15.52 25.02 -21.96
N ASP A 381 14.67 24.94 -20.95
CA ASP A 381 15.09 25.00 -19.55
C ASP A 381 15.79 23.71 -19.09
N GLU A 382 15.37 22.55 -19.58
CA GLU A 382 16.08 21.27 -19.39
C GLU A 382 17.53 21.37 -19.91
N LYS A 383 17.75 22.00 -21.08
CA LYS A 383 19.12 22.25 -21.58
C LYS A 383 19.94 23.17 -20.66
N ARG A 384 19.29 24.12 -19.97
CA ARG A 384 19.95 24.99 -18.97
C ARG A 384 20.33 24.17 -17.74
N ILE A 385 19.45 23.29 -17.27
CA ILE A 385 19.73 22.32 -16.19
C ILE A 385 20.90 21.42 -16.57
N ASP A 386 20.90 20.84 -17.76
CA ASP A 386 22.00 19.99 -18.27
C ASP A 386 23.33 20.75 -18.38
N SER A 387 23.29 22.04 -18.68
CA SER A 387 24.48 22.88 -18.70
C SER A 387 25.05 23.07 -17.30
N ILE A 388 24.20 23.29 -16.29
CA ILE A 388 24.60 23.34 -14.88
C ILE A 388 25.18 21.99 -14.43
N LYS A 389 24.53 20.87 -14.78
CA LYS A 389 25.01 19.51 -14.42
C LYS A 389 26.38 19.23 -15.02
N ARG A 390 26.59 19.57 -16.30
CA ARG A 390 27.90 19.44 -16.97
C ARG A 390 28.97 20.30 -16.30
N TRP A 391 28.63 21.54 -15.97
CA TRP A 391 29.53 22.42 -15.23
C TRP A 391 29.91 21.83 -13.86
N LEU A 392 28.95 21.40 -13.05
CA LEU A 392 29.22 20.77 -11.75
C LEU A 392 30.04 19.49 -11.86
N SER A 393 29.86 18.72 -12.94
CA SER A 393 30.63 17.49 -13.19
C SER A 393 32.13 17.75 -13.35
N THR A 394 32.55 18.95 -13.74
CA THR A 394 33.97 19.34 -13.82
C THR A 394 34.70 19.29 -12.48
N THR A 395 33.95 19.30 -11.36
CA THR A 395 34.53 19.19 -10.02
C THR A 395 34.82 17.77 -9.57
N GLY A 396 34.33 16.76 -10.30
CA GLY A 396 34.37 15.36 -9.86
C GLY A 396 33.42 15.02 -8.70
N ASN A 397 32.62 15.98 -8.21
CA ASN A 397 31.68 15.74 -7.10
C ASN A 397 30.31 15.26 -7.63
N THR A 398 30.17 13.95 -7.83
CA THR A 398 28.93 13.33 -8.29
C THR A 398 27.74 13.57 -7.35
N SER A 399 27.98 13.68 -6.03
CA SER A 399 26.93 13.96 -5.05
C SER A 399 26.35 15.37 -5.20
N LEU A 400 27.19 16.36 -5.54
CA LEU A 400 26.75 17.73 -5.81
C LEU A 400 25.90 17.81 -7.08
N VAL A 401 26.27 17.05 -8.12
CA VAL A 401 25.48 16.96 -9.36
C VAL A 401 24.10 16.37 -9.07
N LYS A 402 24.04 15.23 -8.37
CA LYS A 402 22.78 14.54 -8.03
C LYS A 402 21.88 15.40 -7.14
N SER A 403 22.42 16.00 -6.08
CA SER A 403 21.65 16.87 -5.18
C SER A 403 21.14 18.14 -5.89
N THR A 404 21.91 18.70 -6.83
CA THR A 404 21.48 19.87 -7.61
C THR A 404 20.39 19.52 -8.60
N ASP A 405 20.50 18.38 -9.27
CA ASP A 405 19.48 17.89 -10.20
C ASP A 405 18.16 17.63 -9.46
N LEU A 406 18.23 16.95 -8.31
CA LEU A 406 17.06 16.72 -7.45
C LEU A 406 16.43 18.05 -7.00
N PHE A 407 17.25 18.98 -6.49
CA PHE A 407 16.73 20.27 -6.00
C PHE A 407 16.10 21.10 -7.11
N LEU A 408 16.66 21.11 -8.34
CA LEU A 408 16.04 21.83 -9.46
C LEU A 408 14.69 21.20 -9.84
N HIS A 409 14.58 19.88 -9.83
CA HIS A 409 13.37 19.17 -10.20
C HIS A 409 12.31 19.09 -9.09
N THR A 410 12.67 19.32 -7.83
CA THR A 410 11.76 19.05 -6.69
C THR A 410 11.73 20.12 -5.59
N LEU A 411 12.76 20.98 -5.55
CA LEU A 411 13.08 21.89 -4.44
C LEU A 411 13.34 21.18 -3.10
N GLU A 412 13.70 19.88 -3.12
CA GLU A 412 14.05 19.11 -1.93
C GLU A 412 15.56 18.81 -1.81
N PRO A 413 16.07 18.61 -0.58
CA PRO A 413 15.37 18.79 0.70
C PRO A 413 15.26 20.27 1.07
N LYS A 414 14.06 20.68 1.51
CA LYS A 414 13.81 21.99 2.14
C LYS A 414 13.14 21.83 3.50
N ILE A 415 13.13 22.91 4.26
CA ILE A 415 12.51 23.01 5.58
C ILE A 415 11.39 24.02 5.47
N HIS A 416 10.15 23.58 5.68
CA HIS A 416 9.00 24.48 5.68
C HIS A 416 9.00 25.39 6.90
N ALA A 417 8.50 26.61 6.71
CA ALA A 417 8.55 27.64 7.74
C ALA A 417 7.71 27.30 9.00
N HIS A 418 6.70 26.44 8.88
CA HIS A 418 5.88 26.00 10.01
C HIS A 418 6.62 25.12 11.03
N TYR A 419 7.83 24.62 10.72
CA TYR A 419 8.69 23.98 11.74
C TYR A 419 9.39 24.98 12.65
N SER A 420 9.28 26.28 12.38
CA SER A 420 9.88 27.29 13.22
C SER A 420 9.16 27.33 14.57
N ASP A 421 9.93 27.34 15.65
CA ASP A 421 9.42 27.51 17.02
C ASP A 421 10.12 28.69 17.70
N GLN A 422 9.83 28.92 18.99
CA GLN A 422 10.36 30.06 19.77
C GLN A 422 10.22 31.41 19.03
N ILE A 423 9.03 31.65 18.45
CA ILE A 423 8.78 32.84 17.64
C ILE A 423 8.56 34.04 18.56
N VAL A 424 9.34 35.10 18.37
CA VAL A 424 9.27 36.38 19.08
C VAL A 424 8.90 37.48 18.10
N ASP A 425 7.90 38.31 18.44
CA ASP A 425 7.37 39.36 17.56
C ASP A 425 7.05 38.88 16.13
N GLY A 426 6.51 37.67 16.05
CA GLY A 426 6.08 37.02 14.82
C GLY A 426 5.01 35.97 15.11
N ALA A 427 4.51 35.34 14.06
CA ALA A 427 3.55 34.24 14.16
C ALA A 427 3.61 33.35 12.90
N LEU A 428 3.05 32.14 13.00
CA LEU A 428 2.69 31.35 11.84
C LEU A 428 1.35 31.86 11.30
N TYR A 429 1.38 32.50 10.13
CA TYR A 429 0.17 32.91 9.42
C TYR A 429 -0.43 31.70 8.72
N ASP A 430 -1.74 31.52 8.88
CA ASP A 430 -2.47 30.36 8.34
C ASP A 430 -1.85 29.02 8.77
N THR A 431 -1.18 29.01 9.93
CA THR A 431 -0.38 27.88 10.46
C THR A 431 0.78 27.41 9.55
N LYS A 432 1.08 28.12 8.46
CA LYS A 432 1.97 27.65 7.37
C LYS A 432 3.18 28.52 7.13
N TRP A 433 2.99 29.83 7.12
CA TRP A 433 4.03 30.79 6.74
C TRP A 433 4.55 31.52 7.96
N LEU A 434 5.86 31.62 8.09
CA LEU A 434 6.45 32.40 9.16
C LEU A 434 6.41 33.88 8.79
N GLY A 435 5.64 34.66 9.54
CA GLY A 435 5.64 36.11 9.44
C GLY A 435 6.32 36.74 10.65
N VAL A 436 7.36 37.56 10.42
CA VAL A 436 8.15 38.18 11.50
C VAL A 436 8.22 39.69 11.32
N ARG A 437 8.08 40.41 12.44
CA ARG A 437 8.16 41.88 12.51
C ARG A 437 9.59 42.36 12.76
N THR A 438 9.79 43.68 12.70
CA THR A 438 11.09 44.29 13.02
C THR A 438 11.48 44.06 14.48
N GLY A 439 12.70 43.53 14.70
CA GLY A 439 13.20 43.11 16.00
C GLY A 439 12.81 41.68 16.40
N GLY A 440 11.94 41.02 15.64
CA GLY A 440 11.48 39.67 15.93
C GLY A 440 12.47 38.58 15.55
N SER A 441 12.20 37.37 16.04
CA SER A 441 13.00 36.19 15.72
C SER A 441 12.20 34.90 15.68
N ALA A 442 12.78 33.85 15.07
CA ALA A 442 12.26 32.50 15.10
C ALA A 442 13.40 31.48 15.09
N ARG A 443 13.19 30.30 15.66
CA ARG A 443 14.20 29.23 15.72
C ARG A 443 13.88 28.11 14.73
N LEU A 444 14.89 27.71 13.97
CA LEU A 444 14.94 26.42 13.28
C LEU A 444 15.76 25.45 14.13
N ARG A 445 15.09 24.41 14.66
CA ARG A 445 15.72 23.46 15.59
C ARG A 445 16.56 22.40 14.87
N ALA A 446 17.66 22.01 15.49
CA ALA A 446 18.47 20.85 15.10
C ALA A 446 18.84 20.77 13.60
N ILE A 447 19.35 21.87 13.04
CA ILE A 447 19.79 21.95 11.66
C ILE A 447 21.21 21.38 11.52
N ASN A 448 21.37 20.38 10.66
CA ASN A 448 22.69 19.87 10.31
C ASN A 448 23.38 20.79 9.30
N LEU A 449 24.52 21.37 9.69
CA LEU A 449 25.32 22.27 8.86
C LEU A 449 26.53 21.59 8.21
N ASP A 450 26.73 20.28 8.41
CA ASP A 450 27.83 19.55 7.79
C ASP A 450 27.81 19.68 6.27
N ASN A 451 28.91 20.22 5.73
CA ASN A 451 29.10 20.52 4.31
C ASN A 451 28.07 21.51 3.71
N LYS A 452 27.34 22.27 4.53
CA LYS A 452 26.41 23.31 4.06
C LYS A 452 27.09 24.68 4.13
N GLN A 453 27.08 25.40 3.00
CA GLN A 453 27.70 26.72 2.85
C GLN A 453 26.82 27.71 2.06
N GLN A 454 25.64 27.27 1.62
CA GLN A 454 24.67 28.09 0.92
C GLN A 454 23.33 28.02 1.65
N PHE A 455 22.73 29.18 1.88
CA PHE A 455 21.40 29.32 2.43
C PHE A 455 20.44 29.84 1.37
N PHE A 456 19.28 29.22 1.29
CA PHE A 456 18.16 29.63 0.45
C PHE A 456 16.95 29.92 1.31
N MET A 457 16.21 30.95 0.94
CA MET A 457 14.95 31.32 1.60
C MET A 457 13.94 31.77 0.57
N ASN A 458 12.76 31.13 0.57
CA ASN A 458 11.60 31.63 -0.17
C ASN A 458 10.80 32.57 0.73
N PHE A 459 10.71 33.83 0.33
CA PHE A 459 10.05 34.86 1.12
C PHE A 459 9.34 35.88 0.23
N TRP A 460 8.54 36.71 0.86
CA TRP A 460 8.02 37.92 0.26
C TRP A 460 7.94 39.08 1.24
N THR A 461 8.17 40.28 0.74
CA THR A 461 8.05 41.53 1.50
C THR A 461 7.86 42.73 0.58
N GLY A 462 7.01 43.67 1.01
CA GLY A 462 6.91 45.00 0.38
C GLY A 462 7.89 46.03 0.99
N ALA A 463 8.58 45.69 2.08
CA ALA A 463 9.46 46.60 2.78
C ALA A 463 10.86 46.64 2.15
N VAL A 464 11.46 47.84 2.10
CA VAL A 464 12.83 48.04 1.65
C VAL A 464 13.80 48.12 2.85
N GLY A 465 15.04 47.68 2.65
CA GLY A 465 16.11 47.79 3.66
C GLY A 465 16.04 46.79 4.82
N GLY A 466 15.28 45.70 4.66
CA GLY A 466 15.25 44.62 5.65
C GLY A 466 16.55 43.83 5.66
N LYS A 467 16.88 43.23 6.81
CA LYS A 467 18.01 42.32 7.02
C LYS A 467 17.58 41.12 7.84
N LEU A 468 18.12 39.96 7.50
CA LEU A 468 18.06 38.73 8.27
C LEU A 468 19.46 38.42 8.81
N GLU A 469 19.58 38.30 10.13
CA GLU A 469 20.75 37.75 10.80
C GLU A 469 20.45 36.32 11.23
N ILE A 470 21.33 35.38 10.90
CA ILE A 470 21.21 33.98 11.33
C ILE A 470 22.23 33.75 12.44
N HIS A 471 21.78 33.42 13.64
CA HIS A 471 22.63 33.16 14.81
C HIS A 471 22.63 31.67 15.17
N VAL A 472 23.77 31.19 15.67
CA VAL A 472 23.97 29.80 16.07
C VAL A 472 23.71 29.62 17.58
N ASP A 473 22.92 28.60 17.92
CA ASP A 473 22.54 28.08 19.25
C ASP A 473 21.77 29.03 20.19
N LYS A 474 21.81 30.34 19.97
CA LYS A 474 21.04 31.35 20.72
C LYS A 474 20.84 32.64 19.91
N PRO A 475 19.82 33.48 20.19
CA PRO A 475 19.57 34.72 19.44
C PRO A 475 20.73 35.72 19.40
N THR A 476 21.65 35.65 20.37
CA THR A 476 22.86 36.49 20.47
C THR A 476 24.15 35.69 20.25
N GLY A 477 24.03 34.51 19.65
CA GLY A 477 25.15 33.62 19.37
C GLY A 477 26.01 34.11 18.21
N PRO A 478 27.05 33.34 17.83
CA PRO A 478 27.84 33.62 16.65
C PRO A 478 26.95 33.78 15.41
N ILE A 479 27.24 34.80 14.60
CA ILE A 479 26.52 35.07 13.35
C ILE A 479 27.00 34.11 12.27
N LEU A 480 26.08 33.35 11.71
CA LEU A 480 26.29 32.44 10.58
C LEU A 480 26.21 33.18 9.23
N ALA A 481 25.30 34.15 9.11
CA ALA A 481 25.17 35.04 7.95
C ALA A 481 24.36 36.30 8.29
N VAL A 482 24.60 37.37 7.52
CA VAL A 482 23.77 38.58 7.47
C VAL A 482 23.33 38.77 6.03
N ILE A 483 22.03 38.81 5.82
CA ILE A 483 21.41 38.73 4.49
C ILE A 483 20.52 39.95 4.29
N ASP A 484 20.77 40.70 3.23
CA ASP A 484 19.87 41.78 2.82
C ASP A 484 18.57 41.22 2.23
N LEU A 485 17.44 41.76 2.68
CA LEU A 485 16.10 41.38 2.23
C LEU A 485 15.56 42.48 1.31
N PRO A 486 15.71 42.33 -0.03
CA PRO A 486 15.11 43.26 -0.97
C PRO A 486 13.58 43.15 -0.94
N SER A 487 12.89 44.23 -1.31
CA SER A 487 11.46 44.17 -1.61
C SER A 487 11.21 43.22 -2.79
N THR A 488 10.19 42.39 -2.70
CA THR A 488 9.86 41.38 -3.72
C THR A 488 8.52 41.68 -4.38
N ASN A 489 8.34 41.21 -5.61
CA ASN A 489 7.04 41.16 -6.26
C ASN A 489 6.48 39.74 -6.15
N GLY A 490 5.83 39.44 -5.03
CA GLY A 490 5.38 38.09 -4.69
C GLY A 490 6.49 37.24 -4.07
N ARG A 491 6.31 35.91 -4.10
CA ARG A 491 7.26 34.94 -3.52
C ARG A 491 8.52 34.86 -4.37
N GLN A 492 9.68 34.99 -3.73
CA GLN A 492 10.97 34.88 -4.38
C GLN A 492 11.95 34.12 -3.49
N VAL A 493 12.77 33.28 -4.12
CA VAL A 493 13.91 32.61 -3.50
C VAL A 493 15.14 33.50 -3.64
N ILE A 494 15.78 33.79 -2.51
CA ILE A 494 17.14 34.35 -2.47
C ILE A 494 18.15 33.28 -2.07
N GLN A 495 19.40 33.55 -2.40
CA GLN A 495 20.55 32.75 -2.03
C GLN A 495 21.57 33.64 -1.31
N SER A 496 22.20 33.12 -0.26
CA SER A 496 23.28 33.80 0.44
C SER A 496 24.32 32.79 0.96
N PRO A 497 25.63 33.09 0.89
CA PRO A 497 26.64 32.24 1.51
C PRO A 497 26.52 32.29 3.04
N ILE A 498 26.82 31.17 3.68
CA ILE A 498 26.90 31.06 5.14
C ILE A 498 28.32 30.67 5.58
N LEU A 499 28.71 31.06 6.80
CA LEU A 499 30.01 30.67 7.34
C LEU A 499 30.12 29.15 7.51
N PRO A 500 31.25 28.53 7.13
CA PRO A 500 31.45 27.09 7.33
C PRO A 500 31.31 26.72 8.81
N THR A 501 30.29 25.91 9.10
CA THR A 501 29.94 25.45 10.46
C THR A 501 29.69 23.94 10.39
N ARG A 502 30.01 23.19 11.44
CA ARG A 502 29.87 21.72 11.47
C ARG A 502 28.98 21.28 12.62
N GLY A 503 28.29 20.16 12.43
CA GLY A 503 27.41 19.59 13.43
C GLY A 503 25.98 20.10 13.34
N VAL A 504 25.20 19.72 14.35
CA VAL A 504 23.76 20.01 14.47
C VAL A 504 23.56 21.17 15.43
N HIS A 505 22.87 22.22 14.97
CA HIS A 505 22.70 23.47 15.70
C HIS A 505 21.26 23.96 15.68
N ASP A 506 20.87 24.68 16.72
CA ASP A 506 19.66 25.51 16.67
C ASP A 506 20.00 26.83 15.99
N LEU A 507 19.23 27.23 14.97
CA LEU A 507 19.47 28.47 14.23
C LEU A 507 18.38 29.49 14.54
N TYR A 508 18.80 30.67 15.00
CA TYR A 508 17.92 31.78 15.32
C TYR A 508 17.94 32.81 14.20
N LEU A 509 16.80 32.99 13.55
CA LEU A 509 16.57 33.93 12.46
C LEU A 509 16.09 35.26 13.06
N VAL A 510 16.92 36.30 13.07
CA VAL A 510 16.62 37.61 13.65
C VAL A 510 16.39 38.63 12.55
N PHE A 511 15.22 39.28 12.56
CA PHE A 511 14.78 40.17 11.49
C PHE A 511 14.90 41.63 11.92
N LYS A 512 15.57 42.44 11.11
CA LYS A 512 15.77 43.87 11.40
C LYS A 512 15.38 44.69 10.18
N ASN A 513 14.61 45.74 10.37
CA ASN A 513 14.40 46.75 9.34
C ASN A 513 14.35 48.14 9.99
N PRO A 514 15.35 49.00 9.75
CA PRO A 514 15.38 50.36 10.32
C PRO A 514 14.36 51.30 9.66
N SER A 515 13.86 50.96 8.47
CA SER A 515 12.97 51.80 7.65
C SER A 515 11.48 51.55 7.94
N VAL A 516 11.15 50.63 8.85
CA VAL A 516 9.78 50.20 9.14
C VAL A 516 9.47 50.43 10.62
N ALA A 517 8.30 50.99 10.92
CA ALA A 517 7.86 51.21 12.29
C ALA A 517 7.68 49.89 13.07
N HIS A 518 7.86 49.95 14.40
CA HIS A 518 7.61 48.81 15.28
C HIS A 518 6.18 48.27 15.11
N GLY A 519 6.03 46.94 15.14
CA GLY A 519 4.74 46.26 15.03
C GLY A 519 4.30 45.89 13.60
N GLN A 520 4.94 46.43 12.56
CA GLN A 520 4.65 46.05 11.16
C GLN A 520 5.38 44.76 10.78
N PRO A 521 4.72 43.81 10.07
CA PRO A 521 5.39 42.62 9.56
C PRO A 521 6.43 43.03 8.51
N ILE A 522 7.67 42.53 8.65
CA ILE A 522 8.70 42.78 7.65
C ILE A 522 8.58 41.71 6.57
N CYS A 523 8.60 40.45 6.97
CA CYS A 523 8.94 39.37 6.06
C CYS A 523 8.03 38.18 6.30
N MET A 524 7.50 37.64 5.21
CA MET A 524 6.75 36.40 5.20
C MET A 524 7.59 35.33 4.52
N ILE A 525 7.67 34.15 5.10
CA ILE A 525 8.58 33.08 4.66
C ILE A 525 7.81 31.78 4.51
N GLU A 526 8.09 31.06 3.42
CA GLU A 526 7.48 29.77 3.12
C GLU A 526 8.38 28.59 3.46
N TRP A 527 9.66 28.68 3.09
CA TRP A 527 10.61 27.61 3.34
C TRP A 527 12.07 28.10 3.29
N PHE A 528 12.94 27.29 3.87
CA PHE A 528 14.39 27.45 3.95
C PHE A 528 15.09 26.24 3.33
N ALA A 529 16.30 26.39 2.80
CA ALA A 529 17.16 25.25 2.47
C ALA A 529 18.64 25.56 2.73
N PHE A 530 19.36 24.57 3.24
CA PHE A 530 20.80 24.64 3.49
C PHE A 530 21.49 23.66 2.56
N ARG A 531 22.40 24.17 1.73
CA ARG A 531 23.00 23.42 0.61
C ARG A 531 24.52 23.53 0.58
N GLU A 532 25.10 22.58 -0.14
CA GLU A 532 26.52 22.51 -0.43
C GLU A 532 26.99 23.75 -1.20
N ASN A 533 28.29 24.06 -1.09
CA ASN A 533 28.86 25.14 -1.87
C ASN A 533 28.95 24.77 -3.35
N PHE A 534 28.79 25.79 -4.21
CA PHE A 534 29.14 25.67 -5.61
C PHE A 534 30.65 25.90 -5.83
N PRO A 535 31.20 25.46 -6.98
CA PRO A 535 32.60 25.68 -7.33
C PRO A 535 32.94 27.18 -7.37
N HIS A 536 34.19 27.54 -7.02
CA HIS A 536 34.62 28.92 -6.73
C HIS A 536 34.16 29.98 -7.74
N GLU A 537 33.53 31.04 -7.24
CA GLU A 537 32.85 32.12 -7.99
C GLU A 537 33.71 33.02 -8.90
N LYS A 538 35.03 32.80 -8.99
CA LYS A 538 35.95 33.79 -9.59
C LYS A 538 35.89 33.89 -11.12
N SER A 539 35.25 32.97 -11.84
CA SER A 539 35.07 33.08 -13.30
C SER A 539 33.69 33.64 -13.65
N LEU A 540 33.62 34.43 -14.74
CA LEU A 540 32.36 34.97 -15.26
C LEU A 540 31.34 33.87 -15.57
N ASP A 541 31.81 32.73 -16.06
CA ASP A 541 30.98 31.57 -16.35
C ASP A 541 30.33 30.99 -15.10
N ASN A 542 31.06 30.91 -13.98
CA ASN A 542 30.53 30.40 -12.71
C ASN A 542 29.42 31.30 -12.16
N MET A 543 29.59 32.63 -12.25
CA MET A 543 28.54 33.58 -11.87
C MET A 543 27.29 33.44 -12.74
N ASN A 544 27.46 33.20 -14.05
CA ASN A 544 26.34 32.96 -14.97
C ASN A 544 25.58 31.67 -14.64
N PHE A 545 26.28 30.59 -14.29
CA PHE A 545 25.64 29.33 -13.88
C PHE A 545 24.86 29.46 -12.58
N GLN A 546 25.41 30.13 -11.57
CA GLN A 546 24.69 30.38 -10.32
C GLN A 546 23.46 31.26 -10.53
N LYS A 547 23.57 32.32 -11.34
CA LYS A 547 22.41 33.15 -11.72
C LYS A 547 21.35 32.32 -12.44
N THR A 548 21.75 31.47 -13.37
CA THR A 548 20.85 30.56 -14.11
C THR A 548 20.18 29.58 -13.17
N PHE A 549 20.92 29.01 -12.22
CA PHE A 549 20.41 28.12 -11.18
C PHE A 549 19.31 28.82 -10.36
N LEU A 550 19.59 30.02 -9.84
CA LEU A 550 18.62 30.77 -9.04
C LEU A 550 17.37 31.19 -9.85
N GLN A 551 17.55 31.50 -11.14
CA GLN A 551 16.42 31.75 -12.05
C GLN A 551 15.52 30.51 -12.17
N LEU A 552 16.09 29.32 -12.41
CA LEU A 552 15.34 28.06 -12.52
C LEU A 552 14.65 27.71 -11.20
N VAL A 553 15.30 27.92 -10.06
CA VAL A 553 14.70 27.74 -8.72
C VAL A 553 13.46 28.62 -8.52
N ASN A 554 13.49 29.86 -9.02
CA ASN A 554 12.37 30.81 -8.92
C ASN A 554 11.23 30.58 -9.91
N MET A 555 11.41 29.71 -10.92
CA MET A 555 10.33 29.38 -11.85
C MET A 555 9.20 28.60 -11.16
N GLN A 556 7.98 28.72 -11.69
CA GLN A 556 6.81 27.95 -11.23
C GLN A 556 6.28 27.10 -12.38
N PRO A 557 7.04 26.09 -12.86
CA PRO A 557 6.56 25.19 -13.89
C PRO A 557 5.39 24.34 -13.36
N GLU A 558 4.65 23.71 -14.27
CA GLU A 558 3.70 22.66 -13.89
C GLU A 558 4.44 21.53 -13.16
N GLY A 559 3.75 20.89 -12.21
CA GLY A 559 4.32 19.76 -11.51
C GLY A 559 3.28 18.86 -10.88
N VAL A 560 3.70 17.63 -10.62
CA VAL A 560 2.88 16.57 -10.01
C VAL A 560 3.41 16.25 -8.61
N PRO A 561 2.55 16.14 -7.59
CA PRO A 561 2.96 15.65 -6.28
C PRO A 561 3.57 14.24 -6.38
N ILE A 562 4.75 14.05 -5.80
CA ILE A 562 5.44 12.75 -5.77
C ILE A 562 5.85 12.40 -4.35
N MET A 563 6.39 11.19 -4.12
CA MET A 563 7.07 10.86 -2.88
C MET A 563 8.55 11.19 -2.99
N ILE A 564 9.13 11.67 -1.89
CA ILE A 564 10.58 11.74 -1.69
C ILE A 564 10.83 11.28 -0.26
N GLU A 565 11.72 10.31 -0.08
CA GLU A 565 12.17 9.92 1.25
C GLU A 565 13.07 10.98 1.87
N ASN A 566 12.96 11.07 3.18
CA ASN A 566 13.72 11.96 4.01
C ASN A 566 15.22 11.68 3.99
N PRO A 567 16.10 12.71 3.92
CA PRO A 567 17.51 12.51 4.20
C PRO A 567 17.71 12.10 5.68
N LYS A 568 18.86 11.49 5.97
CA LYS A 568 19.16 10.86 7.26
C LYS A 568 19.02 11.81 8.46
N ASP A 569 19.36 13.08 8.28
CA ASP A 569 19.28 14.15 9.28
C ASP A 569 17.85 14.64 9.55
N MET A 570 16.89 14.29 8.69
CA MET A 570 15.48 14.62 8.83
C MET A 570 14.59 13.40 9.13
N HIS A 571 15.20 12.25 9.45
CA HIS A 571 14.48 10.98 9.65
C HIS A 571 13.44 11.10 10.77
N ARG A 572 12.20 10.71 10.46
CA ARG A 572 11.09 10.69 11.42
C ARG A 572 11.07 9.39 12.22
N LYS A 573 10.84 9.51 13.53
CA LYS A 573 10.59 8.37 14.41
C LYS A 573 9.13 7.94 14.31
N THR A 574 8.89 6.65 14.54
CA THR A 574 7.53 6.09 14.59
C THR A 574 7.30 5.46 15.96
N ASN A 575 6.20 5.83 16.59
CA ASN A 575 5.75 5.30 17.88
C ASN A 575 4.39 4.64 17.71
N VAL A 576 4.10 3.66 18.57
CA VAL A 576 2.74 3.12 18.70
C VAL A 576 1.81 4.21 19.22
N PHE A 577 0.64 4.42 18.61
CA PHE A 577 -0.38 5.31 19.17
C PHE A 577 -1.32 4.51 20.06
N ILE A 578 -1.32 4.77 21.36
CA ILE A 578 -2.12 3.99 22.31
C ILE A 578 -3.60 4.12 21.96
N ARG A 579 -4.24 2.99 21.62
CA ARG A 579 -5.62 2.91 21.12
C ARG A 579 -5.88 3.81 19.90
N GLY A 580 -4.89 4.01 19.03
CA GLY A 580 -5.01 4.85 17.85
C GLY A 580 -4.87 6.36 18.12
N ASN A 581 -4.70 6.79 19.37
CA ASN A 581 -4.61 8.21 19.72
C ASN A 581 -3.20 8.76 19.49
N ARG A 582 -3.02 9.59 18.45
CA ARG A 582 -1.73 10.21 18.07
C ARG A 582 -1.05 11.00 19.19
N LEU A 583 -1.82 11.55 20.12
CA LEU A 583 -1.29 12.35 21.23
C LEU A 583 -0.78 11.46 22.38
N SER A 584 -1.08 10.17 22.35
CA SER A 584 -0.67 9.19 23.36
C SER A 584 0.33 8.22 22.75
N LEU A 585 1.62 8.56 22.85
CA LEU A 585 2.71 7.77 22.28
C LEU A 585 3.14 6.64 23.22
N GLY A 586 3.22 5.44 22.67
CA GLY A 586 3.83 4.27 23.28
C GLY A 586 5.27 4.06 22.79
N ALA A 587 5.72 2.80 22.79
CA ALA A 587 7.07 2.43 22.39
C ALA A 587 7.40 2.88 20.95
N GLU A 588 8.66 3.28 20.74
CA GLU A 588 9.22 3.50 19.40
C GLU A 588 9.33 2.14 18.68
N VAL A 589 8.95 2.09 17.41
CA VAL A 589 8.97 0.88 16.58
C VAL A 589 9.82 1.06 15.34
N GLN A 590 10.36 -0.06 14.85
CA GLN A 590 11.15 -0.10 13.62
C GLN A 590 10.36 -0.75 12.47
N PRO A 591 10.66 -0.38 11.20
CA PRO A 591 9.95 -0.93 10.06
C PRO A 591 10.01 -2.46 9.96
N THR A 592 8.85 -3.11 10.04
CA THR A 592 8.70 -4.55 9.79
C THR A 592 7.29 -4.91 9.35
N VAL A 593 7.18 -6.07 8.71
CA VAL A 593 5.92 -6.63 8.20
C VAL A 593 5.27 -7.55 9.24
N PRO A 594 3.96 -7.83 9.12
CA PRO A 594 3.25 -8.75 10.01
C PRO A 594 3.84 -10.16 9.99
N ALA A 595 3.98 -10.78 11.15
CA ALA A 595 4.58 -12.10 11.30
C ALA A 595 3.69 -13.26 10.81
N SER A 596 2.39 -13.01 10.63
CA SER A 596 1.41 -13.97 10.12
C SER A 596 1.44 -14.13 8.60
N LEU A 597 2.22 -13.30 7.89
CA LEU A 597 2.49 -13.42 6.46
C LEU A 597 3.91 -13.98 6.24
N ASN A 598 4.44 -13.87 5.03
CA ASN A 598 5.81 -14.28 4.75
C ASN A 598 6.85 -13.35 5.38
N SER A 599 8.05 -13.90 5.60
CA SER A 599 9.18 -13.15 6.15
C SER A 599 9.61 -12.00 5.23
N PHE A 600 10.16 -10.95 5.84
CA PHE A 600 10.76 -9.84 5.09
C PHE A 600 11.94 -10.34 4.22
N PRO A 601 12.04 -9.94 2.94
CA PRO A 601 13.08 -10.46 2.05
C PRO A 601 14.49 -10.23 2.59
N LYS A 602 15.35 -11.24 2.48
CA LYS A 602 16.75 -11.15 2.92
C LYS A 602 17.51 -10.13 2.06
N GLY A 603 18.21 -9.19 2.71
CA GLY A 603 19.01 -8.16 2.03
C GLY A 603 18.22 -6.97 1.48
N ALA A 604 16.88 -6.98 1.57
CA ALA A 604 16.07 -5.84 1.19
C ALA A 604 16.26 -4.67 2.17
N PRO A 605 16.24 -3.40 1.69
CA PRO A 605 16.35 -2.24 2.55
C PRO A 605 15.14 -2.11 3.47
N ARG A 606 15.34 -1.64 4.72
CA ARG A 606 14.26 -1.44 5.70
C ARG A 606 13.52 -0.11 5.49
N ASN A 607 13.04 0.13 4.27
CA ASN A 607 12.26 1.30 3.85
C ASN A 607 11.17 0.88 2.84
N ARG A 608 10.48 1.84 2.20
CA ARG A 608 9.38 1.54 1.26
C ARG A 608 9.80 0.61 0.13
N LEU A 609 11.05 0.65 -0.35
CA LEU A 609 11.51 -0.23 -1.41
C LEU A 609 11.50 -1.70 -0.99
N GLY A 610 12.04 -2.01 0.20
CA GLY A 610 11.98 -3.39 0.70
C GLY A 610 10.56 -3.84 1.07
N PHE A 611 9.71 -2.92 1.52
CA PHE A 611 8.28 -3.20 1.69
C PHE A 611 7.59 -3.54 0.36
N ALA A 612 7.86 -2.78 -0.71
CA ALA A 612 7.32 -3.06 -2.04
C ALA A 612 7.81 -4.42 -2.58
N GLN A 613 9.10 -4.74 -2.39
CA GLN A 613 9.66 -6.06 -2.71
C GLN A 613 9.01 -7.20 -1.91
N TRP A 614 8.62 -6.94 -0.65
CA TRP A 614 7.90 -7.91 0.16
C TRP A 614 6.45 -8.14 -0.32
N ILE A 615 5.75 -7.07 -0.73
CA ILE A 615 4.39 -7.17 -1.30
C ILE A 615 4.38 -8.11 -2.50
N VAL A 616 5.30 -7.92 -3.45
CA VAL A 616 5.34 -8.71 -4.70
C VAL A 616 6.19 -9.98 -4.60
N SER A 617 6.64 -10.33 -3.39
CA SER A 617 7.41 -11.55 -3.16
C SER A 617 6.60 -12.77 -3.57
N LYS A 618 7.27 -13.77 -4.14
CA LYS A 618 6.65 -15.07 -4.45
C LYS A 618 6.14 -15.82 -3.23
N GLU A 619 6.66 -15.47 -2.06
CA GLU A 619 6.23 -16.05 -0.79
C GLU A 619 5.00 -15.32 -0.23
N ASN A 620 4.67 -14.13 -0.73
CA ASN A 620 3.50 -13.37 -0.27
C ASN A 620 2.22 -14.11 -0.66
N PRO A 621 1.38 -14.50 0.32
CA PRO A 621 0.23 -15.35 0.06
C PRO A 621 -0.96 -14.59 -0.57
N LEU A 622 -0.95 -13.25 -0.56
CA LEU A 622 -2.13 -12.44 -0.87
C LEU A 622 -2.03 -11.70 -2.20
N THR A 623 -0.87 -11.18 -2.60
CA THR A 623 -0.80 -10.26 -3.75
C THR A 623 -1.25 -10.86 -5.07
N ALA A 624 -0.75 -12.05 -5.42
CA ALA A 624 -1.16 -12.71 -6.67
C ALA A 624 -2.64 -13.14 -6.64
N ARG A 625 -3.15 -13.60 -5.49
CA ARG A 625 -4.57 -13.92 -5.31
C ARG A 625 -5.44 -12.68 -5.45
N THR A 626 -5.03 -11.58 -4.83
CA THR A 626 -5.71 -10.29 -4.88
C THR A 626 -5.85 -9.82 -6.32
N LEU A 627 -4.76 -9.79 -7.08
CA LEU A 627 -4.82 -9.41 -8.49
C LEU A 627 -5.67 -10.37 -9.31
N GLY A 628 -5.47 -11.69 -9.16
CA GLY A 628 -6.25 -12.70 -9.88
C GLY A 628 -7.76 -12.58 -9.61
N ASN A 629 -8.15 -12.39 -8.35
CA ASN A 629 -9.55 -12.21 -7.95
C ASN A 629 -10.15 -10.92 -8.49
N ARG A 630 -9.39 -9.81 -8.49
CA ARG A 630 -9.84 -8.52 -9.03
C ARG A 630 -9.98 -8.56 -10.55
N VAL A 631 -9.03 -9.16 -11.26
CA VAL A 631 -9.13 -9.36 -12.73
C VAL A 631 -10.33 -10.24 -13.07
N TRP A 632 -10.53 -11.34 -12.33
CA TRP A 632 -11.72 -12.18 -12.47
C TRP A 632 -13.01 -11.38 -12.26
N ALA A 633 -13.08 -10.58 -11.20
CA ALA A 633 -14.24 -9.73 -10.92
C ALA A 633 -14.50 -8.69 -12.01
N GLN A 634 -13.46 -8.11 -12.63
CA GLN A 634 -13.61 -7.17 -13.74
C GLN A 634 -14.22 -7.83 -14.98
N LEU A 635 -13.87 -9.09 -15.26
CA LEU A 635 -14.37 -9.82 -16.44
C LEU A 635 -15.75 -10.45 -16.21
N PHE A 636 -16.03 -10.93 -15.00
CA PHE A 636 -17.24 -11.72 -14.70
C PHE A 636 -18.25 -10.99 -13.79
N GLY A 637 -17.93 -9.79 -13.33
CA GLY A 637 -18.78 -8.95 -12.47
C GLY A 637 -18.82 -9.35 -10.99
N ARG A 638 -18.18 -10.46 -10.60
CA ARG A 638 -18.03 -10.93 -9.21
C ARG A 638 -16.71 -11.66 -9.06
N GLY A 639 -16.04 -11.47 -7.93
CA GLY A 639 -14.83 -12.20 -7.57
C GLY A 639 -15.10 -13.68 -7.25
N LEU A 640 -14.05 -14.48 -7.28
CA LEU A 640 -14.02 -15.81 -6.67
C LEU A 640 -14.14 -15.73 -5.14
N VAL A 641 -13.73 -14.60 -4.56
CA VAL A 641 -13.85 -14.25 -3.14
C VAL A 641 -14.46 -12.86 -3.04
N GLU A 642 -15.40 -12.68 -2.11
CA GLU A 642 -16.06 -11.40 -1.84
C GLU A 642 -16.07 -11.08 -0.34
N PRO A 643 -15.94 -9.81 0.07
CA PRO A 643 -15.74 -8.64 -0.79
C PRO A 643 -14.30 -8.57 -1.36
N LEU A 644 -14.10 -7.94 -2.52
CA LEU A 644 -12.75 -7.84 -3.14
C LEU A 644 -11.67 -7.18 -2.26
N GLY A 645 -12.06 -6.36 -1.29
CA GLY A 645 -11.15 -5.68 -0.36
C GLY A 645 -10.78 -6.49 0.89
N ASP A 646 -11.35 -7.69 1.08
CA ASP A 646 -11.10 -8.55 2.23
C ASP A 646 -11.07 -10.03 1.84
N MET A 647 -9.93 -10.69 2.01
CA MET A 647 -9.75 -12.15 1.91
C MET A 647 -9.54 -12.80 3.28
N GLY A 648 -9.62 -12.01 4.35
CA GLY A 648 -9.45 -12.46 5.70
C GLY A 648 -10.63 -13.28 6.20
N THR A 649 -10.66 -13.46 7.51
CA THR A 649 -11.54 -14.38 8.20
C THR A 649 -13.01 -13.96 8.15
N GLN A 650 -13.29 -12.70 7.82
CA GLN A 650 -14.66 -12.17 7.66
C GLN A 650 -15.15 -12.22 6.20
N SER A 651 -14.30 -12.60 5.24
CA SER A 651 -14.73 -12.73 3.86
C SER A 651 -15.65 -13.94 3.67
N ILE A 652 -16.43 -13.92 2.59
CA ILE A 652 -17.09 -15.12 2.11
C ILE A 652 -15.98 -16.09 1.64
N PRO A 653 -16.04 -17.39 1.99
CA PRO A 653 -15.07 -18.36 1.50
C PRO A 653 -15.00 -18.38 -0.04
N PRO A 654 -13.83 -18.66 -0.63
CA PRO A 654 -13.71 -18.75 -2.08
C PRO A 654 -14.72 -19.74 -2.66
N ILE A 655 -15.42 -19.34 -3.72
CA ILE A 655 -16.33 -20.23 -4.44
C ILE A 655 -15.57 -21.39 -5.12
N HIS A 656 -14.30 -21.14 -5.45
CA HIS A 656 -13.36 -22.11 -6.03
C HIS A 656 -11.93 -21.72 -5.66
N ARG A 657 -11.41 -22.29 -4.55
CA ARG A 657 -10.10 -21.92 -3.99
C ARG A 657 -8.96 -22.41 -4.89
N GLU A 658 -9.08 -23.62 -5.40
CA GLU A 658 -8.09 -24.29 -6.25
C GLU A 658 -7.85 -23.49 -7.52
N LEU A 659 -8.92 -22.96 -8.13
CA LEU A 659 -8.83 -22.07 -9.28
C LEU A 659 -8.15 -20.73 -8.92
N LEU A 660 -8.51 -20.12 -7.79
CA LEU A 660 -7.87 -18.88 -7.34
C LEU A 660 -6.36 -19.08 -7.13
N ASP A 661 -5.98 -20.16 -6.46
CA ASP A 661 -4.58 -20.53 -6.20
C ASP A 661 -3.83 -20.80 -7.52
N TYR A 662 -4.47 -21.51 -8.47
CA TYR A 662 -3.92 -21.73 -9.81
C TYR A 662 -3.68 -20.41 -10.56
N LEU A 663 -4.67 -19.51 -10.61
CA LEU A 663 -4.54 -18.21 -11.27
C LEU A 663 -3.41 -17.37 -10.66
N ALA A 664 -3.32 -17.36 -9.33
CA ALA A 664 -2.27 -16.64 -8.60
C ALA A 664 -0.86 -17.18 -8.93
N LEU A 665 -0.67 -18.49 -8.83
CA LEU A 665 0.61 -19.13 -9.09
C LEU A 665 1.03 -19.00 -10.56
N ASP A 666 0.08 -19.17 -11.49
CA ASP A 666 0.34 -19.09 -12.92
C ASP A 666 0.65 -17.66 -13.38
N LEU A 667 -0.06 -16.66 -12.83
CA LEU A 667 0.25 -15.23 -13.02
C LEU A 667 1.71 -14.94 -12.62
N MET A 668 2.09 -15.35 -11.42
CA MET A 668 3.36 -15.00 -10.81
C MET A 668 4.54 -15.79 -11.40
N ASN A 669 4.35 -17.07 -11.72
CA ASN A 669 5.43 -17.97 -12.13
C ASN A 669 5.57 -18.14 -13.65
N THR A 670 4.47 -18.34 -14.36
CA THR A 670 4.46 -18.62 -15.79
C THR A 670 4.33 -17.33 -16.59
N LYS A 671 3.33 -16.52 -16.26
CA LYS A 671 3.00 -15.28 -16.99
C LYS A 671 3.92 -14.12 -16.64
N LYS A 672 4.75 -14.26 -15.59
CA LYS A 672 5.69 -13.23 -15.10
C LYS A 672 4.98 -11.91 -14.84
N TRP A 673 3.87 -11.98 -14.10
CA TRP A 673 3.06 -10.82 -13.72
C TRP A 673 2.43 -10.04 -14.88
N SER A 674 2.40 -10.59 -16.10
CA SER A 674 1.66 -10.01 -17.23
C SER A 674 0.15 -10.13 -16.99
N VAL A 675 -0.52 -8.98 -16.91
CA VAL A 675 -1.98 -8.91 -16.75
C VAL A 675 -2.67 -9.23 -18.08
N LYS A 676 -2.11 -8.80 -19.22
CA LYS A 676 -2.70 -9.11 -20.53
C LYS A 676 -2.69 -10.59 -20.87
N LYS A 677 -1.73 -11.37 -20.36
CA LYS A 677 -1.74 -12.84 -20.52
C LYS A 677 -2.72 -13.53 -19.57
N LEU A 678 -3.00 -12.90 -18.42
CA LEU A 678 -3.95 -13.43 -17.43
C LEU A 678 -5.40 -13.30 -17.92
N ILE A 679 -5.71 -12.16 -18.52
CA ILE A 679 -6.91 -11.93 -19.33
C ILE A 679 -6.86 -12.86 -20.55
#